data_AF-A0AB32V7Z9-F1
#
_entry.id   AF-A0AB32V7Z9-F1
#
_cell.length_a   1.000
_cell.length_b   1.000
_cell.length_c   1.000
_cell.angle_alpha   90.00
_cell.angle_beta   90.00
_cell.angle_gamma   90.00
#
_symmetry.space_group_name_H-M   'P 1'
#
loop_
_entity.id
_entity.type
_entity.pdbx_description
1 polymer ?
#
loop_
_entity_poly.entity_id
_entity_poly.type
_entity_poly.pdbx_seq_one_letter_code
_entity_poly.pdbx_strand_id
1 'polypeptide(L)'
;MISSFSPMQTETVTFASSSFCFSFLPLLKHQIYTTTPFTTKGRNHLTLQALSSSSSSPTKDIWRRSKTAPFYRPKPSQNSTFLDHSIDMEELFASISKTQNGKDLFTLLSPYKTRQLSIRFMVSLLSRETDWQRSLALLDWVNEEARYSPSLFAYNVVIRNVVKAKQWAIAHGLFEEMREKGLTPDRFTYSTLITYFGKEGMFDSALSWLQKMENDGVSGDLVLFSNLIELSRKLRDYSKAISIFNKLKRSGIVPDLVCYNSMINVFGKAKLFREARLLVKEMRDVGVMPDTVSYSTVLNMYVENHKFVEALSVFAEMNEVKCPLDLTTCNIMIDVYGQLDMAKEADRLFWGMRKMGIEPNVVSYNTLLKVYGEAELYGEAIHLFRLMHRKDIEQNVVTYNTMIKIYGKSLEHEKAYNLVQEMQNRGIEPNAITYSTIISIWGKAGKLDRAAMLFQKLRSSGVEIDQVLYQTMIVAYERAGLVAHAKRLLHELKQPDNLPRDTAIMILARAGRIEEATWVFRQACDAGEVKDISVFGLMIDLFSRNKKHANVIEVFEKMRSAGYFPDSNVIALVLNAYGKLREFEKADAVYKEMQEEGCVFPDEVHFQMLSLCGARKDFKMVESLFEKLDSDPNINKKELHLVVASIYERGNRLNDASQIMNRMSERGILKSSRGKRETTKKEQEMKRLKSYYMQIRHNNNQAMERRWIFPLAVGSIVSLFLLFLTTLTSFDGSPFLFFYRSSTVIGGSSTFVENQLKPIPISTLPPPPRFAYLVSGSAGDGRMLKRTLLALYHPLNQYVVHLDREASSEERLDLEKFVKNHQVFNKVGNVRMIVKANLVTYRGPTMVANTLHAAAILLKEGGDWDWFINLSASDYPLVTQDDLLHTFSYLPRDLNFIDHTSNIGWKEFQRAKPIIIDPGLYSVKKADVFWVTQRRSVPTAFKLFTGSAWMALSRPFIDYCIWGWDNLPRTVLMYYANFLSSPEGYFHTVVCNAQEFRNTTVNSDLHFISWDNPPKQHPHHLKLDDMQRMINSNAPFGRKFPQEDPVLDKIDSELLSRGPGMLTPGGWCVGSVKNGTDPCSVVGNTTVLRPGPGAKRLETLISSLLSNDNFRPRQCK
;
A
#
# COMPACT_ATOMS: atom_id res chain seq x y z
N MET A 1 39.72 -43.72 -11.46
CA MET A 1 40.69 -43.83 -12.57
C MET A 1 39.92 -43.94 -13.88
N ILE A 2 40.51 -43.50 -14.99
CA ILE A 2 40.37 -44.06 -16.36
C ILE A 2 38.93 -44.38 -16.88
N SER A 3 38.43 -43.47 -17.73
CA SER A 3 37.56 -43.69 -18.92
C SER A 3 36.19 -44.42 -18.74
N SER A 4 35.33 -44.65 -19.74
CA SER A 4 35.42 -44.45 -21.21
C SER A 4 34.04 -44.33 -21.90
N PHE A 5 34.00 -43.59 -23.02
CA PHE A 5 33.20 -43.82 -24.25
C PHE A 5 31.65 -43.82 -24.24
N SER A 6 31.10 -42.87 -25.03
CA SER A 6 29.93 -42.99 -25.92
C SER A 6 30.26 -43.88 -27.16
N PRO A 7 29.42 -44.03 -28.23
CA PRO A 7 28.03 -43.59 -28.48
C PRO A 7 27.12 -44.68 -29.13
N MET A 8 25.86 -44.33 -29.46
CA MET A 8 25.13 -44.77 -30.67
C MET A 8 24.13 -43.64 -31.04
N GLN A 9 24.13 -43.13 -32.28
CA GLN A 9 23.29 -43.55 -33.43
C GLN A 9 21.78 -43.53 -33.10
N THR A 10 20.95 -42.58 -33.56
CA THR A 10 20.60 -42.12 -34.94
C THR A 10 19.81 -43.11 -35.77
N GLU A 11 18.49 -42.89 -35.85
CA GLU A 11 17.68 -43.27 -37.01
C GLU A 11 16.57 -42.24 -37.23
N THR A 12 16.11 -42.08 -38.48
CA THR A 12 15.07 -41.13 -38.92
C THR A 12 14.02 -41.89 -39.74
N VAL A 13 13.20 -41.21 -40.59
CA VAL A 13 12.25 -41.80 -41.57
C VAL A 13 10.92 -42.32 -40.96
N THR A 14 9.70 -42.03 -41.44
CA THR A 14 9.18 -41.01 -42.39
C THR A 14 7.65 -40.78 -42.20
N PHE A 15 7.13 -39.73 -42.84
CA PHE A 15 5.76 -39.54 -43.38
C PHE A 15 4.60 -40.49 -43.00
N ALA A 16 3.47 -39.89 -42.64
CA ALA A 16 2.17 -40.21 -43.23
C ALA A 16 1.32 -38.94 -43.35
N SER A 17 0.62 -38.75 -44.47
CA SER A 17 -0.27 -37.60 -44.73
C SER A 17 -1.64 -38.07 -45.19
N SER A 18 -2.72 -37.51 -44.63
CA SER A 18 -4.07 -37.70 -45.14
C SER A 18 -4.90 -36.43 -45.00
N SER A 19 -4.87 -35.60 -46.05
CA SER A 19 -5.70 -34.41 -46.16
C SER A 19 -7.15 -34.78 -46.49
N PHE A 20 -8.13 -34.09 -45.92
CA PHE A 20 -9.41 -33.84 -46.59
C PHE A 20 -9.94 -32.46 -46.22
N CYS A 21 -10.02 -31.59 -47.22
CA CYS A 21 -10.82 -30.36 -47.16
C CYS A 21 -12.26 -30.68 -47.55
N PHE A 22 -13.23 -29.93 -47.03
CA PHE A 22 -13.98 -28.98 -47.86
C PHE A 22 -14.81 -27.99 -47.01
N SER A 23 -15.07 -26.83 -47.59
CA SER A 23 -15.76 -25.67 -47.01
C SER A 23 -17.29 -25.83 -47.00
N PHE A 24 -17.99 -25.17 -46.06
CA PHE A 24 -18.78 -23.95 -46.33
C PHE A 24 -19.54 -23.41 -45.09
N LEU A 25 -19.75 -22.10 -45.08
CA LEU A 25 -20.73 -21.34 -44.28
C LEU A 25 -21.72 -20.69 -45.28
N PRO A 26 -22.87 -20.12 -44.84
CA PRO A 26 -23.85 -20.60 -43.86
C PRO A 26 -25.29 -20.56 -44.47
N LEU A 27 -26.36 -20.94 -43.74
CA LEU A 27 -27.69 -20.29 -43.87
C LEU A 27 -28.72 -20.70 -42.78
N LEU A 28 -29.72 -19.82 -42.59
CA LEU A 28 -30.77 -19.84 -41.56
C LEU A 28 -31.90 -20.87 -41.80
N LYS A 29 -32.43 -21.49 -40.73
CA LYS A 29 -33.81 -21.22 -40.18
C LYS A 29 -34.19 -22.09 -38.95
N HIS A 30 -35.28 -21.70 -38.28
CA HIS A 30 -36.04 -22.52 -37.30
C HIS A 30 -36.55 -23.83 -37.96
N GLN A 31 -36.89 -24.93 -37.26
CA GLN A 31 -37.77 -25.07 -36.09
C GLN A 31 -37.53 -26.37 -35.28
N ILE A 32 -38.06 -26.39 -34.04
CA ILE A 32 -38.81 -27.48 -33.36
C ILE A 32 -38.58 -28.94 -33.84
N TYR A 33 -38.20 -29.88 -32.95
CA TYR A 33 -39.03 -31.06 -32.58
C TYR A 33 -38.42 -31.97 -31.47
N THR A 34 -39.33 -32.47 -30.61
CA THR A 34 -39.31 -33.67 -29.73
C THR A 34 -38.02 -34.34 -29.20
N THR A 35 -38.05 -34.60 -27.89
CA THR A 35 -37.26 -35.64 -27.19
C THR A 35 -37.97 -37.01 -27.18
N THR A 36 -37.22 -38.10 -27.36
CA THR A 36 -37.55 -39.47 -26.89
C THR A 36 -36.25 -40.31 -26.74
N PRO A 37 -36.20 -41.39 -25.94
CA PRO A 37 -34.96 -41.83 -25.30
C PRO A 37 -34.38 -43.20 -25.74
N PHE A 38 -33.09 -43.42 -25.43
CA PHE A 38 -32.46 -44.74 -25.23
C PHE A 38 -32.09 -44.87 -23.74
N THR A 39 -32.68 -45.77 -22.95
CA THR A 39 -32.60 -47.26 -22.92
C THR A 39 -31.24 -47.81 -22.47
N THR A 40 -31.26 -48.57 -21.37
CA THR A 40 -30.10 -49.27 -20.80
C THR A 40 -30.41 -50.77 -20.65
N LYS A 41 -29.42 -51.62 -20.98
CA LYS A 41 -29.32 -53.02 -20.54
C LYS A 41 -28.14 -53.09 -19.57
N GLY A 42 -28.11 -53.92 -18.54
CA GLY A 42 -29.09 -54.89 -18.04
C GLY A 42 -28.37 -55.99 -17.24
N ARG A 43 -29.00 -56.59 -16.22
CA ARG A 43 -28.47 -57.76 -15.49
C ARG A 43 -29.61 -58.55 -14.84
N ASN A 44 -29.50 -59.88 -14.86
CA ASN A 44 -30.52 -60.82 -14.39
C ASN A 44 -30.04 -61.57 -13.12
N HIS A 45 -31.02 -62.05 -12.33
CA HIS A 45 -31.10 -63.30 -11.53
C HIS A 45 -29.80 -64.01 -11.05
N LEU A 46 -29.64 -64.53 -9.82
CA LEU A 46 -30.49 -64.73 -8.60
C LEU A 46 -29.50 -64.85 -7.36
N THR A 47 -29.73 -65.37 -6.14
CA THR A 47 -30.76 -66.26 -5.53
C THR A 47 -30.88 -66.06 -3.99
N LEU A 48 -31.96 -66.65 -3.44
CA LEU A 48 -32.43 -66.91 -2.06
C LEU A 48 -31.48 -67.20 -0.85
N GLN A 49 -32.06 -66.94 0.35
CA GLN A 49 -31.88 -67.56 1.70
C GLN A 49 -30.63 -67.22 2.55
N ALA A 50 -30.68 -67.11 3.90
CA ALA A 50 -31.80 -66.96 4.87
C ALA A 50 -31.33 -66.59 6.30
N LEU A 51 -32.22 -66.01 7.13
CA LEU A 51 -32.18 -65.89 8.62
C LEU A 51 -31.02 -65.05 9.24
N SER A 52 -31.13 -64.41 10.41
CA SER A 52 -32.26 -63.92 11.23
C SER A 52 -31.73 -62.79 12.16
N SER A 53 -32.51 -61.77 12.55
CA SER A 53 -33.31 -61.78 13.80
C SER A 53 -34.05 -60.44 14.00
N SER A 54 -34.90 -60.36 15.03
CA SER A 54 -36.04 -59.44 15.15
C SER A 54 -35.80 -58.11 15.89
N SER A 55 -36.43 -57.03 15.40
CA SER A 55 -37.36 -56.20 16.22
C SER A 55 -38.31 -55.43 15.29
N SER A 56 -39.52 -55.06 15.73
CA SER A 56 -40.58 -54.53 14.86
C SER A 56 -41.31 -53.29 15.41
N SER A 57 -41.51 -52.29 14.56
CA SER A 57 -42.52 -51.23 14.75
C SER A 57 -43.02 -50.72 13.38
N PRO A 58 -44.27 -50.24 13.24
CA PRO A 58 -44.92 -50.17 11.93
C PRO A 58 -44.83 -48.79 11.23
N THR A 59 -44.06 -48.71 10.15
CA THR A 59 -44.22 -47.64 9.14
C THR A 59 -45.37 -47.98 8.20
N LYS A 60 -46.39 -47.11 8.08
CA LYS A 60 -47.49 -47.26 7.09
C LYS A 60 -46.91 -47.31 5.66
N ASP A 61 -47.33 -48.28 4.85
CA ASP A 61 -47.34 -48.16 3.39
C ASP A 61 -48.42 -47.15 2.97
N ILE A 62 -48.03 -45.95 2.54
CA ILE A 62 -48.98 -44.84 2.30
C ILE A 62 -49.46 -44.79 0.83
N TRP A 63 -48.63 -45.13 -0.14
CA TRP A 63 -48.88 -44.79 -1.56
C TRP A 63 -49.40 -45.95 -2.44
N ARG A 64 -50.46 -46.63 -1.99
CA ARG A 64 -51.32 -47.47 -2.86
C ARG A 64 -52.75 -47.63 -2.31
N ARG A 65 -53.71 -46.87 -2.84
CA ARG A 65 -55.13 -47.28 -2.91
C ARG A 65 -55.91 -46.60 -4.04
N SER A 66 -57.10 -47.12 -4.32
CA SER A 66 -57.79 -46.99 -5.62
C SER A 66 -58.27 -45.58 -5.97
N LYS A 67 -58.30 -45.29 -7.28
CA LYS A 67 -59.17 -44.24 -7.85
C LYS A 67 -60.64 -44.60 -7.59
N THR A 68 -61.48 -43.62 -7.25
CA THR A 68 -62.96 -43.73 -7.27
C THR A 68 -63.62 -42.38 -7.54
N ALA A 69 -64.42 -42.32 -8.62
CA ALA A 69 -65.57 -41.43 -8.93
C ALA A 69 -65.49 -39.87 -8.71
N PRO A 70 -66.12 -39.05 -9.58
CA PRO A 70 -66.11 -37.60 -9.47
C PRO A 70 -67.07 -37.03 -8.41
N PHE A 71 -66.76 -35.83 -7.90
CA PHE A 71 -67.59 -35.08 -6.95
C PHE A 71 -68.92 -34.61 -7.57
N TYR A 72 -70.02 -34.81 -6.83
CA TYR A 72 -71.28 -34.08 -7.00
C TYR A 72 -71.49 -33.12 -5.82
N ARG A 73 -71.88 -31.86 -6.06
CA ARG A 73 -72.17 -30.87 -5.01
C ARG A 73 -73.68 -30.75 -4.74
N PRO A 74 -74.16 -31.03 -3.52
CA PRO A 74 -75.37 -30.40 -3.00
C PRO A 74 -75.10 -28.92 -2.66
N LYS A 75 -76.11 -28.05 -2.77
CA LYS A 75 -76.06 -26.72 -2.14
C LYS A 75 -76.41 -26.86 -0.64
N PRO A 76 -75.77 -26.12 0.27
CA PRO A 76 -76.19 -26.10 1.67
C PRO A 76 -77.52 -25.35 1.83
N SER A 77 -78.46 -25.94 2.56
CA SER A 77 -79.61 -25.23 3.11
C SER A 77 -79.15 -24.28 4.22
N GLN A 78 -79.71 -23.08 4.29
CA GLN A 78 -79.47 -22.16 5.40
C GLN A 78 -80.12 -22.67 6.69
N ASN A 79 -79.64 -22.15 7.83
CA ASN A 79 -80.07 -22.45 9.20
C ASN A 79 -79.64 -23.84 9.74
N SER A 80 -78.44 -23.89 10.31
CA SER A 80 -78.03 -24.87 11.32
C SER A 80 -77.42 -24.12 12.52
N THR A 81 -77.88 -24.42 13.72
CA THR A 81 -77.38 -23.84 14.98
C THR A 81 -76.24 -24.70 15.52
N PHE A 82 -75.00 -24.25 15.30
CA PHE A 82 -73.80 -24.93 15.82
C PHE A 82 -73.79 -24.95 17.35
N LEU A 83 -73.52 -26.12 17.91
CA LEU A 83 -73.53 -26.36 19.37
C LEU A 83 -72.18 -26.10 20.05
N ASP A 84 -71.29 -25.33 19.42
CA ASP A 84 -69.92 -25.03 19.86
C ASP A 84 -69.82 -24.51 21.32
N HIS A 85 -70.87 -23.86 21.85
CA HIS A 85 -70.92 -23.37 23.24
C HIS A 85 -71.24 -24.46 24.30
N SER A 86 -71.56 -25.68 23.89
CA SER A 86 -71.98 -26.78 24.79
C SER A 86 -70.86 -27.77 25.15
N ILE A 87 -69.61 -27.48 24.76
CA ILE A 87 -68.45 -28.35 24.94
C ILE A 87 -67.34 -27.56 25.62
N ASP A 88 -66.85 -28.07 26.74
CA ASP A 88 -65.67 -27.52 27.40
C ASP A 88 -64.41 -27.83 26.56
N MET A 89 -63.80 -26.76 26.04
CA MET A 89 -62.59 -26.82 25.21
C MET A 89 -61.30 -27.06 26.02
N GLU A 90 -61.32 -26.83 27.33
CA GLU A 90 -60.21 -27.17 28.24
C GLU A 90 -60.27 -28.66 28.59
N GLU A 91 -61.46 -29.18 28.93
CA GLU A 91 -61.67 -30.61 29.24
C GLU A 91 -61.39 -31.52 28.04
N LEU A 92 -61.91 -31.16 26.86
CA LEU A 92 -61.67 -31.93 25.63
C LEU A 92 -60.17 -31.93 25.26
N PHE A 93 -59.50 -30.79 25.37
CA PHE A 93 -58.06 -30.67 25.09
C PHE A 93 -57.21 -31.44 26.12
N ALA A 94 -57.55 -31.33 27.42
CA ALA A 94 -56.92 -32.11 28.47
C ALA A 94 -57.10 -33.62 28.27
N SER A 95 -58.24 -34.05 27.71
CA SER A 95 -58.51 -35.46 27.38
C SER A 95 -57.70 -35.93 26.17
N ILE A 96 -57.63 -35.14 25.09
CA ILE A 96 -56.80 -35.43 23.92
C ILE A 96 -55.32 -35.51 24.30
N SER A 97 -54.83 -34.61 25.17
CA SER A 97 -53.44 -34.59 25.64
C SER A 97 -52.99 -35.87 26.37
N LYS A 98 -53.94 -36.69 26.86
CA LYS A 98 -53.70 -37.97 27.55
C LYS A 98 -53.72 -39.18 26.61
N THR A 99 -54.08 -39.02 25.34
CA THR A 99 -54.10 -40.12 24.36
C THR A 99 -52.68 -40.53 23.95
N GLN A 100 -52.41 -41.84 23.91
CA GLN A 100 -51.06 -42.36 23.60
C GLN A 100 -50.93 -42.77 22.13
N ASN A 101 -51.99 -43.31 21.53
CA ASN A 101 -52.04 -43.75 20.15
C ASN A 101 -53.18 -43.09 19.39
N GLY A 102 -53.06 -43.03 18.05
CA GLY A 102 -54.13 -42.56 17.18
C GLY A 102 -55.45 -43.30 17.39
N LYS A 103 -55.44 -44.62 17.67
CA LYS A 103 -56.68 -45.39 17.93
C LYS A 103 -57.45 -44.85 19.14
N ASP A 104 -56.74 -44.47 20.20
CA ASP A 104 -57.31 -43.94 21.44
C ASP A 104 -58.00 -42.59 21.16
N LEU A 105 -57.37 -41.76 20.33
CA LEU A 105 -57.93 -40.50 19.84
C LEU A 105 -59.17 -40.70 18.95
N PHE A 106 -59.16 -41.67 18.03
CA PHE A 106 -60.32 -42.00 17.20
C PHE A 106 -61.51 -42.51 18.06
N THR A 107 -61.26 -43.27 19.14
CA THR A 107 -62.32 -43.63 20.10
C THR A 107 -62.82 -42.45 20.92
N LEU A 108 -61.92 -41.59 21.42
CA LEU A 108 -62.29 -40.37 22.18
C LEU A 108 -63.15 -39.40 21.35
N LEU A 109 -62.85 -39.26 20.05
CA LEU A 109 -63.59 -38.39 19.13
C LEU A 109 -64.86 -39.04 18.56
N SER A 110 -65.03 -40.36 18.68
CA SER A 110 -66.19 -41.07 18.11
C SER A 110 -67.58 -40.51 18.51
N PRO A 111 -67.84 -39.98 19.73
CA PRO A 111 -69.12 -39.37 20.08
C PRO A 111 -69.44 -38.06 19.35
N TYR A 112 -68.43 -37.45 18.71
CA TYR A 112 -68.55 -36.18 17.98
C TYR A 112 -68.76 -36.39 16.48
N LYS A 113 -68.61 -37.62 15.96
CA LYS A 113 -68.75 -37.96 14.53
C LYS A 113 -70.13 -37.60 13.93
N THR A 114 -71.17 -37.51 14.76
CA THR A 114 -72.54 -37.13 14.36
C THR A 114 -72.95 -35.72 14.80
N ARG A 115 -72.09 -34.99 15.53
CA ARG A 115 -72.38 -33.63 16.01
C ARG A 115 -71.93 -32.61 14.98
N GLN A 116 -72.79 -31.63 14.67
CA GLN A 116 -72.42 -30.50 13.81
C GLN A 116 -71.57 -29.49 14.59
N LEU A 117 -70.28 -29.81 14.78
CA LEU A 117 -69.27 -28.85 15.23
C LEU A 117 -68.91 -27.90 14.08
N SER A 118 -68.57 -26.64 14.38
CA SER A 118 -68.09 -25.75 13.32
C SER A 118 -66.67 -26.11 12.85
N ILE A 119 -66.36 -25.82 11.58
CA ILE A 119 -64.99 -25.94 11.04
C ILE A 119 -64.01 -25.07 11.84
N ARG A 120 -64.49 -23.95 12.41
CA ARG A 120 -63.70 -23.04 13.25
C ARG A 120 -63.32 -23.68 14.59
N PHE A 121 -64.22 -24.47 15.19
CA PHE A 121 -63.96 -25.26 16.40
C PHE A 121 -62.87 -26.31 16.14
N MET A 122 -63.02 -27.11 15.08
CA MET A 122 -62.02 -28.15 14.71
C MET A 122 -60.66 -27.56 14.35
N VAL A 123 -60.62 -26.41 13.65
CA VAL A 123 -59.40 -25.66 13.38
C VAL A 123 -58.76 -25.13 14.66
N SER A 124 -59.54 -24.64 15.62
CA SER A 124 -59.04 -24.19 16.93
C SER A 124 -58.41 -25.35 17.71
N LEU A 125 -59.05 -26.51 17.73
CA LEU A 125 -58.54 -27.73 18.37
C LEU A 125 -57.19 -28.15 17.78
N LEU A 126 -57.10 -28.28 16.45
CA LEU A 126 -55.84 -28.54 15.73
C LEU A 126 -54.75 -27.49 16.03
N SER A 127 -55.12 -26.21 16.21
CA SER A 127 -54.17 -25.13 16.47
C SER A 127 -53.53 -25.18 17.87
N ARG A 128 -54.23 -25.77 18.87
CA ARG A 128 -53.71 -26.00 20.23
C ARG A 128 -52.83 -27.26 20.29
N GLU A 129 -53.08 -28.26 19.46
CA GLU A 129 -52.24 -29.46 19.39
C GLU A 129 -50.82 -29.15 18.93
N THR A 130 -49.83 -29.58 19.72
CA THR A 130 -48.39 -29.38 19.45
C THR A 130 -47.68 -30.65 19.01
N ASP A 131 -48.27 -31.81 19.28
CA ASP A 131 -47.72 -33.12 18.92
C ASP A 131 -48.01 -33.46 17.46
N TRP A 132 -46.99 -33.96 16.75
CA TRP A 132 -47.11 -34.23 15.32
C TRP A 132 -47.94 -35.48 15.00
N GLN A 133 -47.91 -36.51 15.85
CA GLN A 133 -48.66 -37.75 15.65
C GLN A 133 -50.15 -37.54 15.94
N ARG A 134 -50.47 -36.87 17.05
CA ARG A 134 -51.86 -36.50 17.40
C ARG A 134 -52.45 -35.50 16.41
N SER A 135 -51.69 -34.48 15.99
CA SER A 135 -52.19 -33.51 15.00
C SER A 135 -52.42 -34.14 13.61
N LEU A 136 -51.62 -35.13 13.21
CA LEU A 136 -51.86 -35.94 12.00
C LEU A 136 -53.11 -36.82 12.15
N ALA A 137 -53.23 -37.59 13.23
CA ALA A 137 -54.40 -38.44 13.48
C ALA A 137 -55.71 -37.64 13.63
N LEU A 138 -55.65 -36.42 14.16
CA LEU A 138 -56.78 -35.50 14.24
C LEU A 138 -57.17 -34.96 12.84
N LEU A 139 -56.21 -34.73 11.94
CA LEU A 139 -56.46 -34.34 10.55
C LEU A 139 -57.05 -35.50 9.74
N ASP A 140 -56.54 -36.72 9.91
CA ASP A 140 -57.12 -37.95 9.34
C ASP A 140 -58.59 -38.07 9.78
N TRP A 141 -58.89 -37.93 11.08
CA TRP A 141 -60.27 -37.99 11.62
C TRP A 141 -61.19 -36.90 11.04
N VAL A 142 -60.73 -35.66 10.97
CA VAL A 142 -61.49 -34.52 10.41
C VAL A 142 -61.87 -34.77 8.94
N ASN A 143 -60.94 -35.30 8.14
CA ASN A 143 -61.12 -35.50 6.70
C ASN A 143 -61.91 -36.79 6.36
N GLU A 144 -61.56 -37.94 6.97
CA GLU A 144 -62.06 -39.26 6.56
C GLU A 144 -63.31 -39.69 7.34
N GLU A 145 -63.27 -39.58 8.67
CA GLU A 145 -64.32 -40.07 9.56
C GLU A 145 -65.46 -39.05 9.72
N ALA A 146 -65.12 -37.79 9.98
CA ALA A 146 -66.06 -36.69 10.17
C ALA A 146 -66.44 -35.97 8.86
N ARG A 147 -65.73 -36.24 7.76
CA ARG A 147 -66.03 -35.77 6.38
C ARG A 147 -66.17 -34.25 6.24
N TYR A 148 -65.41 -33.48 7.01
CA TYR A 148 -65.35 -32.03 6.81
C TYR A 148 -64.65 -31.68 5.49
N SER A 149 -64.98 -30.52 4.93
CA SER A 149 -64.25 -29.96 3.78
C SER A 149 -62.78 -29.72 4.16
N PRO A 150 -61.80 -30.25 3.41
CA PRO A 150 -60.37 -30.02 3.67
C PRO A 150 -60.04 -28.53 3.82
N SER A 151 -59.29 -28.18 4.88
CA SER A 151 -58.97 -26.80 5.22
C SER A 151 -57.48 -26.52 5.05
N LEU A 152 -57.14 -25.56 4.20
CA LEU A 152 -55.78 -25.02 4.00
C LEU A 152 -55.08 -24.72 5.34
N PHE A 153 -55.78 -24.10 6.29
CA PHE A 153 -55.22 -23.78 7.61
C PHE A 153 -54.93 -25.04 8.44
N ALA A 154 -55.77 -26.07 8.35
CA ALA A 154 -55.56 -27.33 9.06
C ALA A 154 -54.28 -28.04 8.58
N TYR A 155 -54.09 -28.16 7.25
CA TYR A 155 -52.86 -28.69 6.68
C TYR A 155 -51.63 -27.84 7.08
N ASN A 156 -51.73 -26.51 7.00
CA ASN A 156 -50.63 -25.61 7.41
C ASN A 156 -50.22 -25.78 8.88
N VAL A 157 -51.17 -26.03 9.79
CA VAL A 157 -50.86 -26.31 11.22
C VAL A 157 -50.17 -27.67 11.40
N VAL A 158 -50.66 -28.72 10.76
CA VAL A 158 -50.09 -30.08 10.88
C VAL A 158 -48.71 -30.15 10.23
N ILE A 159 -48.56 -29.61 9.01
CA ILE A 159 -47.26 -29.49 8.32
C ILE A 159 -46.25 -28.78 9.23
N ARG A 160 -46.62 -27.63 9.84
CA ARG A 160 -45.75 -26.92 10.80
C ARG A 160 -45.32 -27.79 11.99
N ASN A 161 -46.20 -28.64 12.53
CA ASN A 161 -45.88 -29.52 13.66
C ASN A 161 -45.00 -30.72 13.23
N VAL A 162 -45.30 -31.36 12.10
CA VAL A 162 -44.53 -32.46 11.48
C VAL A 162 -43.12 -32.01 11.09
N VAL A 163 -43.00 -30.80 10.54
CA VAL A 163 -41.74 -30.15 10.16
C VAL A 163 -40.90 -29.77 11.39
N LYS A 164 -41.52 -29.27 12.48
CA LYS A 164 -40.84 -29.09 13.78
C LYS A 164 -40.26 -30.41 14.33
N ALA A 165 -40.98 -31.51 14.14
CA ALA A 165 -40.58 -32.85 14.56
C ALA A 165 -39.58 -33.55 13.60
N LYS A 166 -39.04 -32.82 12.61
CA LYS A 166 -38.06 -33.27 11.62
C LYS A 166 -38.54 -34.47 10.76
N GLN A 167 -39.86 -34.63 10.60
CA GLN A 167 -40.46 -35.74 9.85
C GLN A 167 -40.65 -35.40 8.37
N TRP A 168 -39.52 -35.21 7.67
CA TRP A 168 -39.46 -34.66 6.31
C TRP A 168 -40.34 -35.40 5.29
N ALA A 169 -40.30 -36.73 5.28
CA ALA A 169 -41.08 -37.55 4.35
C ALA A 169 -42.60 -37.37 4.53
N ILE A 170 -43.06 -37.20 5.77
CA ILE A 170 -44.48 -36.98 6.10
C ILE A 170 -44.90 -35.57 5.69
N ALA A 171 -44.04 -34.57 5.88
CA ALA A 171 -44.30 -33.20 5.41
C ALA A 171 -44.41 -33.11 3.87
N HIS A 172 -43.57 -33.86 3.14
CA HIS A 172 -43.70 -34.01 1.68
C HIS A 172 -45.01 -34.72 1.28
N GLY A 173 -45.39 -35.78 1.99
CA GLY A 173 -46.64 -36.50 1.72
C GLY A 173 -47.89 -35.63 1.91
N LEU A 174 -47.99 -34.95 3.04
CA LEU A 174 -49.09 -34.02 3.36
C LEU A 174 -49.23 -32.89 2.32
N PHE A 175 -48.12 -32.41 1.77
CA PHE A 175 -48.14 -31.34 0.77
C PHE A 175 -48.72 -31.81 -0.58
N GLU A 176 -48.36 -33.01 -1.05
CA GLU A 176 -48.93 -33.52 -2.31
C GLU A 176 -50.38 -34.02 -2.11
N GLU A 177 -50.70 -34.64 -0.96
CA GLU A 177 -52.08 -35.00 -0.58
C GLU A 177 -53.02 -33.79 -0.56
N MET A 178 -52.53 -32.66 -0.04
CA MET A 178 -53.23 -31.37 -0.05
C MET A 178 -53.54 -30.90 -1.48
N ARG A 179 -52.60 -31.07 -2.42
CA ARG A 179 -52.78 -30.75 -3.85
C ARG A 179 -53.72 -31.73 -4.56
N GLU A 180 -53.65 -33.03 -4.25
CA GLU A 180 -54.59 -34.05 -4.74
C GLU A 180 -56.04 -33.77 -4.27
N LYS A 181 -56.21 -33.25 -3.04
CA LYS A 181 -57.49 -32.78 -2.50
C LYS A 181 -57.94 -31.42 -3.07
N GLY A 182 -57.22 -30.86 -4.04
CA GLY A 182 -57.58 -29.63 -4.74
C GLY A 182 -57.35 -28.34 -3.95
N LEU A 183 -56.58 -28.39 -2.86
CA LEU A 183 -56.16 -27.20 -2.12
C LEU A 183 -54.87 -26.63 -2.74
N THR A 184 -54.93 -25.37 -3.19
CA THR A 184 -53.74 -24.60 -3.57
C THR A 184 -52.89 -24.28 -2.33
N PRO A 185 -51.61 -24.69 -2.27
CA PRO A 185 -50.71 -24.27 -1.20
C PRO A 185 -50.52 -22.76 -1.16
N ASP A 186 -50.41 -22.18 0.04
CA ASP A 186 -50.29 -20.74 0.22
C ASP A 186 -48.86 -20.31 0.58
N ARG A 187 -48.65 -19.00 0.64
CA ARG A 187 -47.37 -18.38 1.04
C ARG A 187 -46.89 -18.88 2.41
N PHE A 188 -47.79 -19.23 3.33
CA PHE A 188 -47.43 -19.78 4.65
C PHE A 188 -46.98 -21.25 4.55
N THR A 189 -47.58 -22.06 3.67
CA THR A 189 -47.16 -23.44 3.41
C THR A 189 -45.68 -23.50 3.00
N TYR A 190 -45.32 -22.79 1.92
CA TYR A 190 -43.93 -22.77 1.42
C TYR A 190 -42.97 -22.07 2.39
N SER A 191 -43.35 -20.92 2.97
CA SER A 191 -42.47 -20.19 3.90
C SER A 191 -42.15 -21.02 5.15
N THR A 192 -43.11 -21.81 5.66
CA THR A 192 -42.89 -22.78 6.74
C THR A 192 -41.90 -23.87 6.32
N LEU A 193 -42.14 -24.54 5.20
CA LEU A 193 -41.25 -25.60 4.70
C LEU A 193 -39.82 -25.09 4.51
N ILE A 194 -39.65 -24.03 3.70
CA ILE A 194 -38.33 -23.49 3.33
C ILE A 194 -37.56 -22.98 4.56
N THR A 195 -38.24 -22.31 5.52
CA THR A 195 -37.58 -21.79 6.73
C THR A 195 -37.04 -22.92 7.63
N TYR A 196 -37.73 -24.06 7.74
CA TYR A 196 -37.27 -25.17 8.59
C TYR A 196 -36.28 -26.09 7.89
N PHE A 197 -36.49 -26.45 6.61
CA PHE A 197 -35.47 -27.14 5.80
C PHE A 197 -34.18 -26.32 5.77
N GLY A 198 -34.31 -24.99 5.72
CA GLY A 198 -33.19 -24.07 5.88
C GLY A 198 -32.51 -24.19 7.24
N LYS A 199 -33.22 -23.99 8.35
CA LYS A 199 -32.65 -24.02 9.72
C LYS A 199 -31.89 -25.31 10.06
N GLU A 200 -32.32 -26.45 9.51
CA GLU A 200 -31.69 -27.76 9.70
C GLU A 200 -30.56 -28.06 8.70
N GLY A 201 -30.25 -27.13 7.79
CA GLY A 201 -29.12 -27.24 6.88
C GLY A 201 -29.36 -28.08 5.61
N MET A 202 -30.61 -28.24 5.18
CA MET A 202 -30.99 -28.99 3.96
C MET A 202 -31.29 -28.03 2.79
N PHE A 203 -30.21 -27.52 2.20
CA PHE A 203 -30.25 -26.41 1.24
C PHE A 203 -30.92 -26.75 -0.08
N ASP A 204 -30.60 -27.90 -0.67
CA ASP A 204 -31.16 -28.30 -1.96
C ASP A 204 -32.66 -28.60 -1.86
N SER A 205 -33.11 -29.12 -0.71
CA SER A 205 -34.53 -29.25 -0.37
C SER A 205 -35.21 -27.87 -0.25
N ALA A 206 -34.59 -26.93 0.47
CA ALA A 206 -35.10 -25.57 0.62
C ALA A 206 -35.21 -24.82 -0.73
N LEU A 207 -34.23 -25.01 -1.63
CA LEU A 207 -34.24 -24.46 -2.99
C LEU A 207 -35.25 -25.16 -3.90
N SER A 208 -35.43 -26.48 -3.79
CA SER A 208 -36.47 -27.23 -4.49
C SER A 208 -37.88 -26.76 -4.09
N TRP A 209 -38.09 -26.49 -2.79
CA TRP A 209 -39.34 -25.90 -2.30
C TRP A 209 -39.57 -24.47 -2.81
N LEU A 210 -38.52 -23.64 -2.91
CA LEU A 210 -38.61 -22.31 -3.53
C LEU A 210 -38.95 -22.41 -5.03
N GLN A 211 -38.38 -23.37 -5.76
CA GLN A 211 -38.70 -23.60 -7.16
C GLN A 211 -40.13 -24.12 -7.37
N LYS A 212 -40.64 -24.99 -6.47
CA LYS A 212 -42.07 -25.35 -6.46
C LYS A 212 -42.95 -24.13 -6.22
N MET A 213 -42.61 -23.29 -5.24
CA MET A 213 -43.33 -22.05 -4.95
C MET A 213 -43.43 -21.11 -6.17
N GLU A 214 -42.33 -20.96 -6.92
CA GLU A 214 -42.29 -20.21 -8.18
C GLU A 214 -43.14 -20.86 -9.28
N ASN A 215 -43.09 -22.18 -9.44
CA ASN A 215 -43.87 -22.93 -10.44
C ASN A 215 -45.39 -22.93 -10.15
N ASP A 216 -45.78 -23.03 -8.88
CA ASP A 216 -47.17 -22.94 -8.42
C ASP A 216 -47.68 -21.47 -8.37
N GLY A 217 -46.85 -20.49 -8.77
CA GLY A 217 -47.23 -19.09 -8.95
C GLY A 217 -47.34 -18.25 -7.67
N VAL A 218 -46.84 -18.75 -6.54
CA VAL A 218 -47.01 -18.10 -5.22
C VAL A 218 -45.86 -17.14 -4.94
N SER A 219 -46.18 -15.87 -4.63
CA SER A 219 -45.15 -14.86 -4.35
C SER A 219 -44.47 -15.08 -2.99
N GLY A 220 -43.13 -15.11 -3.01
CA GLY A 220 -42.29 -15.11 -1.82
C GLY A 220 -42.41 -13.82 -1.00
N ASP A 221 -41.83 -13.81 0.20
CA ASP A 221 -41.81 -12.62 1.05
C ASP A 221 -40.43 -12.26 1.61
N LEU A 222 -40.34 -11.05 2.15
CA LEU A 222 -39.10 -10.49 2.68
C LEU A 222 -38.51 -11.34 3.82
N VAL A 223 -39.35 -12.01 4.63
CA VAL A 223 -38.91 -12.86 5.73
C VAL A 223 -38.28 -14.16 5.19
N LEU A 224 -38.96 -14.80 4.22
CA LEU A 224 -38.47 -15.98 3.51
C LEU A 224 -37.13 -15.71 2.81
N PHE A 225 -37.05 -14.63 2.03
CA PHE A 225 -35.82 -14.28 1.31
C PHE A 225 -34.69 -13.84 2.25
N SER A 226 -34.98 -13.09 3.32
CA SER A 226 -33.95 -12.70 4.30
C SER A 226 -33.43 -13.90 5.10
N ASN A 227 -34.32 -14.84 5.47
CA ASN A 227 -33.92 -16.12 6.07
C ASN A 227 -32.98 -16.89 5.12
N LEU A 228 -33.31 -16.98 3.83
CA LEU A 228 -32.47 -17.66 2.82
C LEU A 228 -31.11 -16.98 2.58
N ILE A 229 -31.05 -15.65 2.63
CA ILE A 229 -29.80 -14.87 2.55
C ILE A 229 -28.91 -15.14 3.77
N GLU A 230 -29.46 -15.03 4.99
CA GLU A 230 -28.75 -15.34 6.24
C GLU A 230 -28.29 -16.80 6.29
N LEU A 231 -29.08 -17.72 5.75
CA LEU A 231 -28.72 -19.13 5.64
C LEU A 231 -27.57 -19.37 4.67
N SER A 232 -27.62 -18.75 3.49
CA SER A 232 -26.55 -18.83 2.49
C SER A 232 -25.24 -18.22 3.03
N ARG A 233 -25.34 -17.11 3.79
CA ARG A 233 -24.22 -16.50 4.51
C ARG A 233 -23.58 -17.47 5.52
N LYS A 234 -24.36 -18.28 6.23
CA LYS A 234 -23.82 -19.29 7.17
C LYS A 234 -23.04 -20.41 6.48
N LEU A 235 -23.44 -20.83 5.29
CA LEU A 235 -22.64 -21.76 4.46
C LEU A 235 -21.38 -21.14 3.84
N ARG A 236 -21.28 -19.81 3.79
CA ARG A 236 -20.34 -19.07 2.93
C ARG A 236 -20.66 -19.19 1.42
N ASP A 237 -21.89 -19.59 1.08
CA ASP A 237 -22.37 -19.67 -0.31
C ASP A 237 -22.86 -18.29 -0.77
N TYR A 238 -21.91 -17.39 -1.01
CA TYR A 238 -22.18 -15.99 -1.29
C TYR A 238 -22.81 -15.75 -2.67
N SER A 239 -22.51 -16.60 -3.66
CA SER A 239 -23.09 -16.49 -5.01
C SER A 239 -24.59 -16.80 -5.02
N LYS A 240 -25.04 -17.83 -4.27
CA LYS A 240 -26.48 -18.08 -4.08
C LYS A 240 -27.15 -16.96 -3.30
N ALA A 241 -26.51 -16.41 -2.26
CA ALA A 241 -27.05 -15.26 -1.53
C ALA A 241 -27.33 -14.05 -2.45
N ILE A 242 -26.38 -13.72 -3.34
CA ILE A 242 -26.51 -12.64 -4.34
C ILE A 242 -27.63 -12.96 -5.36
N SER A 243 -27.74 -14.21 -5.81
CA SER A 243 -28.81 -14.66 -6.71
C SER A 243 -30.20 -14.50 -6.07
N ILE A 244 -30.35 -14.92 -4.81
CA ILE A 244 -31.59 -14.83 -4.02
C ILE A 244 -31.99 -13.37 -3.76
N PHE A 245 -31.03 -12.50 -3.46
CA PHE A 245 -31.28 -11.07 -3.29
C PHE A 245 -31.68 -10.38 -4.61
N ASN A 246 -31.07 -10.77 -5.74
CA ASN A 246 -31.49 -10.29 -7.06
C ASN A 246 -32.86 -10.82 -7.47
N LYS A 247 -33.26 -12.03 -7.05
CA LYS A 247 -34.64 -12.53 -7.18
C LYS A 247 -35.63 -11.65 -6.39
N LEU A 248 -35.37 -11.40 -5.11
CA LEU A 248 -36.20 -10.53 -4.25
C LEU A 248 -36.51 -9.18 -4.92
N LYS A 249 -35.49 -8.51 -5.48
CA LYS A 249 -35.67 -7.22 -6.18
C LYS A 249 -36.53 -7.35 -7.45
N ARG A 250 -36.31 -8.41 -8.24
CA ARG A 250 -37.13 -8.71 -9.45
C ARG A 250 -38.58 -9.04 -9.12
N SER A 251 -38.86 -9.58 -7.94
CA SER A 251 -40.22 -9.79 -7.42
C SER A 251 -40.91 -8.49 -6.95
N GLY A 252 -40.28 -7.32 -7.07
CA GLY A 252 -40.85 -6.03 -6.66
C GLY A 252 -40.91 -5.81 -5.14
N ILE A 253 -40.24 -6.65 -4.36
CA ILE A 253 -40.19 -6.55 -2.90
C ILE A 253 -39.09 -5.56 -2.52
N VAL A 254 -39.44 -4.50 -1.80
CA VAL A 254 -38.46 -3.56 -1.23
C VAL A 254 -37.72 -4.26 -0.08
N PRO A 255 -36.37 -4.34 -0.07
CA PRO A 255 -35.63 -4.88 1.06
C PRO A 255 -35.67 -3.93 2.26
N ASP A 256 -35.69 -4.47 3.47
CA ASP A 256 -35.55 -3.69 4.70
C ASP A 256 -34.09 -3.50 5.12
N LEU A 257 -33.90 -2.70 6.18
CA LEU A 257 -32.61 -2.44 6.83
C LEU A 257 -31.84 -3.74 7.17
N VAL A 258 -32.56 -4.77 7.63
CA VAL A 258 -31.95 -6.05 8.05
C VAL A 258 -31.45 -6.84 6.84
N CYS A 259 -32.23 -6.90 5.76
CA CYS A 259 -31.84 -7.53 4.50
C CYS A 259 -30.66 -6.81 3.84
N TYR A 260 -30.68 -5.47 3.80
CA TYR A 260 -29.54 -4.67 3.33
C TYR A 260 -28.27 -4.91 4.16
N ASN A 261 -28.33 -4.81 5.50
CA ASN A 261 -27.18 -5.06 6.38
C ASN A 261 -26.65 -6.50 6.27
N SER A 262 -27.54 -7.49 6.08
CA SER A 262 -27.16 -8.88 5.82
C SER A 262 -26.40 -9.03 4.51
N MET A 263 -26.85 -8.36 3.45
CA MET A 263 -26.18 -8.38 2.14
C MET A 263 -24.88 -7.60 2.10
N ILE A 264 -24.75 -6.49 2.84
CA ILE A 264 -23.47 -5.79 3.06
C ILE A 264 -22.44 -6.75 3.66
N ASN A 265 -22.82 -7.51 4.69
CA ASN A 265 -21.95 -8.50 5.32
C ASN A 265 -21.60 -9.67 4.37
N VAL A 266 -22.56 -10.16 3.57
CA VAL A 266 -22.31 -11.15 2.50
C VAL A 266 -21.28 -10.65 1.50
N PHE A 267 -21.47 -9.45 0.94
CA PHE A 267 -20.52 -8.85 -0.01
C PHE A 267 -19.15 -8.64 0.63
N GLY A 268 -19.08 -8.20 1.90
CA GLY A 268 -17.82 -8.02 2.62
C GLY A 268 -17.05 -9.33 2.84
N LYS A 269 -17.71 -10.41 3.24
CA LYS A 269 -17.07 -11.73 3.38
C LYS A 269 -16.75 -12.38 2.03
N ALA A 270 -17.45 -12.01 0.96
CA ALA A 270 -17.10 -12.33 -0.43
C ALA A 270 -15.98 -11.46 -1.03
N LYS A 271 -15.46 -10.46 -0.30
CA LYS A 271 -14.48 -9.45 -0.78
C LYS A 271 -14.98 -8.59 -1.96
N LEU A 272 -16.30 -8.46 -2.11
CA LEU A 272 -16.98 -7.66 -3.13
C LEU A 272 -17.26 -6.23 -2.61
N PHE A 273 -16.17 -5.46 -2.46
CA PHE A 273 -16.18 -4.16 -1.78
C PHE A 273 -16.91 -3.05 -2.54
N ARG A 274 -16.94 -3.12 -3.88
CA ARG A 274 -17.60 -2.11 -4.73
C ARG A 274 -19.11 -2.28 -4.63
N GLU A 275 -19.54 -3.52 -4.66
CA GLU A 275 -20.91 -4.01 -4.56
C GLU A 275 -21.49 -3.61 -3.20
N ALA A 276 -20.73 -3.80 -2.10
CA ALA A 276 -21.10 -3.33 -0.77
C ALA A 276 -21.32 -1.81 -0.68
N ARG A 277 -20.45 -0.97 -1.29
CA ARG A 277 -20.65 0.49 -1.33
C ARG A 277 -21.78 0.93 -2.26
N LEU A 278 -21.95 0.26 -3.41
CA LEU A 278 -23.09 0.50 -4.29
C LEU A 278 -24.40 0.18 -3.58
N LEU A 279 -24.43 -0.88 -2.77
CA LEU A 279 -25.60 -1.29 -1.98
C LEU A 279 -25.97 -0.25 -0.91
N VAL A 280 -24.98 0.30 -0.18
CA VAL A 280 -25.21 1.39 0.80
C VAL A 280 -25.70 2.68 0.14
N LYS A 281 -25.39 2.90 -1.15
CA LYS A 281 -25.96 4.01 -1.94
C LYS A 281 -27.38 3.68 -2.42
N GLU A 282 -27.59 2.51 -3.00
CA GLU A 282 -28.90 2.03 -3.47
C GLU A 282 -29.94 2.09 -2.34
N MET A 283 -29.55 1.64 -1.15
CA MET A 283 -30.36 1.72 0.06
C MET A 283 -30.92 3.13 0.31
N ARG A 284 -30.06 4.17 0.21
CA ARG A 284 -30.47 5.59 0.30
C ARG A 284 -31.30 6.06 -0.90
N ASP A 285 -30.93 5.67 -2.12
CA ASP A 285 -31.66 6.01 -3.35
C ASP A 285 -33.09 5.41 -3.34
N VAL A 286 -33.30 4.29 -2.64
CA VAL A 286 -34.59 3.60 -2.40
C VAL A 286 -35.33 4.15 -1.16
N GLY A 287 -34.72 5.07 -0.40
CA GLY A 287 -35.32 5.73 0.77
C GLY A 287 -35.14 5.01 2.11
N VAL A 288 -34.38 3.91 2.16
CA VAL A 288 -34.01 3.25 3.42
C VAL A 288 -32.73 3.92 3.96
N MET A 289 -32.78 4.45 5.18
CA MET A 289 -31.63 5.16 5.75
C MET A 289 -30.62 4.19 6.38
N PRO A 290 -29.32 4.22 5.99
CA PRO A 290 -28.28 3.41 6.61
C PRO A 290 -28.07 3.78 8.07
N ASP A 291 -27.95 2.76 8.92
CA ASP A 291 -27.80 2.91 10.37
C ASP A 291 -26.34 2.70 10.82
N THR A 292 -26.09 2.79 12.12
CA THR A 292 -24.77 2.54 12.71
C THR A 292 -24.28 1.11 12.40
N VAL A 293 -25.18 0.12 12.25
CA VAL A 293 -24.82 -1.24 11.81
C VAL A 293 -24.45 -1.27 10.32
N SER A 294 -25.13 -0.54 9.43
CA SER A 294 -24.75 -0.40 8.02
C SER A 294 -23.33 0.16 7.88
N TYR A 295 -23.00 1.24 8.59
CA TYR A 295 -21.68 1.87 8.49
C TYR A 295 -20.59 1.04 9.17
N SER A 296 -20.82 0.51 10.37
CA SER A 296 -19.82 -0.30 11.09
C SER A 296 -19.50 -1.63 10.39
N THR A 297 -20.48 -2.27 9.73
CA THR A 297 -20.22 -3.47 8.91
C THR A 297 -19.36 -3.17 7.67
N VAL A 298 -19.59 -2.03 6.99
CA VAL A 298 -18.72 -1.58 5.88
C VAL A 298 -17.32 -1.19 6.37
N LEU A 299 -17.21 -0.50 7.51
CA LEU A 299 -15.91 -0.16 8.12
C LEU A 299 -15.13 -1.42 8.48
N ASN A 300 -15.75 -2.38 9.17
CA ASN A 300 -15.11 -3.64 9.53
C ASN A 300 -14.72 -4.48 8.30
N MET A 301 -15.56 -4.53 7.26
CA MET A 301 -15.21 -5.14 5.96
C MET A 301 -13.92 -4.56 5.37
N TYR A 302 -13.77 -3.23 5.38
CA TYR A 302 -12.57 -2.58 4.86
C TYR A 302 -11.34 -2.81 5.75
N VAL A 303 -11.51 -2.84 7.07
CA VAL A 303 -10.43 -3.10 8.05
C VAL A 303 -9.92 -4.54 7.98
N GLU A 304 -10.82 -5.53 7.92
CA GLU A 304 -10.47 -6.95 7.72
C GLU A 304 -9.66 -7.21 6.45
N ASN A 305 -9.70 -6.29 5.48
CA ASN A 305 -9.02 -6.38 4.19
C ASN A 305 -7.98 -5.27 3.98
N HIS A 306 -7.54 -4.60 5.06
CA HIS A 306 -6.48 -3.57 5.09
C HIS A 306 -6.71 -2.34 4.17
N LYS A 307 -7.96 -2.07 3.78
CA LYS A 307 -8.37 -0.95 2.92
C LYS A 307 -8.73 0.30 3.75
N PHE A 308 -7.72 0.78 4.48
CA PHE A 308 -7.88 1.81 5.51
C PHE A 308 -8.27 3.19 4.96
N VAL A 309 -7.93 3.51 3.70
CA VAL A 309 -8.28 4.80 3.07
C VAL A 309 -9.77 4.84 2.72
N GLU A 310 -10.32 3.71 2.25
CA GLU A 310 -11.74 3.54 2.02
C GLU A 310 -12.53 3.55 3.33
N ALA A 311 -11.99 2.97 4.41
CA ALA A 311 -12.57 3.09 5.75
C ALA A 311 -12.64 4.56 6.22
N LEU A 312 -11.58 5.36 6.04
CA LEU A 312 -11.62 6.81 6.31
C LEU A 312 -12.70 7.53 5.48
N SER A 313 -12.87 7.17 4.20
CA SER A 313 -13.93 7.74 3.35
C SER A 313 -15.34 7.42 3.87
N VAL A 314 -15.57 6.21 4.37
CA VAL A 314 -16.86 5.78 4.92
C VAL A 314 -17.12 6.41 6.28
N PHE A 315 -16.09 6.59 7.12
CA PHE A 315 -16.22 7.28 8.40
C PHE A 315 -16.50 8.79 8.21
N ALA A 316 -15.85 9.44 7.23
CA ALA A 316 -16.18 10.82 6.88
C ALA A 316 -17.65 10.96 6.45
N GLU A 317 -18.11 10.08 5.56
CA GLU A 317 -19.50 10.01 5.09
C GLU A 317 -20.52 9.77 6.23
N MET A 318 -20.19 8.87 7.19
CA MET A 318 -21.00 8.63 8.38
C MET A 318 -21.16 9.88 9.27
N ASN A 319 -20.08 10.66 9.42
CA ASN A 319 -20.10 11.92 10.18
C ASN A 319 -20.83 13.05 9.42
N GLU A 320 -20.71 13.14 8.09
CA GLU A 320 -21.47 14.08 7.25
C GLU A 320 -22.98 13.85 7.33
N VAL A 321 -23.40 12.57 7.32
CA VAL A 321 -24.80 12.14 7.51
C VAL A 321 -25.26 12.30 8.97
N LYS A 322 -24.36 12.61 9.91
CA LYS A 322 -24.60 12.71 11.36
C LYS A 322 -25.19 11.43 11.98
N CYS A 323 -24.80 10.27 11.45
CA CYS A 323 -25.16 8.99 12.03
C CYS A 323 -24.48 8.85 13.42
N PRO A 324 -25.19 8.43 14.47
CA PRO A 324 -24.59 8.32 15.80
C PRO A 324 -23.47 7.27 15.80
N LEU A 325 -22.30 7.66 16.33
CA LEU A 325 -21.19 6.75 16.56
C LEU A 325 -21.49 5.88 17.78
N ASP A 326 -21.16 4.59 17.69
CA ASP A 326 -21.16 3.69 18.84
C ASP A 326 -19.74 3.35 19.30
N LEU A 327 -19.65 2.65 20.44
CA LEU A 327 -18.40 2.17 21.01
C LEU A 327 -17.60 1.28 20.03
N THR A 328 -18.27 0.46 19.21
CA THR A 328 -17.65 -0.39 18.20
C THR A 328 -17.01 0.44 17.09
N THR A 329 -17.76 1.41 16.53
CA THR A 329 -17.26 2.32 15.48
C THR A 329 -16.08 3.15 15.97
N CYS A 330 -16.14 3.69 17.20
CA CYS A 330 -15.00 4.40 17.80
C CYS A 330 -13.78 3.49 17.93
N ASN A 331 -13.93 2.25 18.43
CA ASN A 331 -12.82 1.31 18.60
C ASN A 331 -12.22 0.87 17.25
N ILE A 332 -13.04 0.63 16.23
CA ILE A 332 -12.58 0.35 14.85
C ILE A 332 -11.75 1.52 14.32
N MET A 333 -12.24 2.76 14.47
CA MET A 333 -11.55 3.93 13.92
C MET A 333 -10.27 4.30 14.67
N ILE A 334 -10.20 4.07 15.99
CA ILE A 334 -8.95 4.19 16.75
C ILE A 334 -7.90 3.21 16.19
N ASP A 335 -8.28 1.97 15.86
CA ASP A 335 -7.36 1.00 15.25
C ASP A 335 -6.94 1.41 13.83
N VAL A 336 -7.88 1.88 12.99
CA VAL A 336 -7.62 2.42 11.64
C VAL A 336 -6.60 3.55 11.69
N TYR A 337 -6.79 4.52 12.59
CA TYR A 337 -5.84 5.62 12.77
C TYR A 337 -4.46 5.10 13.23
N GLY A 338 -4.41 4.07 14.08
CA GLY A 338 -3.16 3.40 14.43
C GLY A 338 -2.45 2.72 13.26
N GLN A 339 -3.18 1.95 12.44
CA GLN A 339 -2.62 1.29 11.26
C GLN A 339 -2.16 2.28 10.16
N LEU A 340 -2.57 3.55 10.25
CA LEU A 340 -2.17 4.65 9.37
C LEU A 340 -1.12 5.60 9.97
N ASP A 341 -0.54 5.28 11.13
CA ASP A 341 0.43 6.13 11.86
C ASP A 341 -0.15 7.51 12.28
N MET A 342 -1.47 7.58 12.45
CA MET A 342 -2.25 8.76 12.83
C MET A 342 -2.59 8.75 14.33
N ALA A 343 -1.57 8.55 15.18
CA ALA A 343 -1.75 8.36 16.62
C ALA A 343 -2.41 9.56 17.34
N LYS A 344 -2.27 10.78 16.81
CA LYS A 344 -2.88 12.00 17.38
C LYS A 344 -4.39 12.06 17.11
N GLU A 345 -4.83 11.55 15.98
CA GLU A 345 -6.22 11.44 15.58
C GLU A 345 -6.92 10.31 16.36
N ALA A 346 -6.21 9.20 16.59
CA ALA A 346 -6.65 8.12 17.49
C ALA A 346 -6.84 8.62 18.94
N ASP A 347 -5.85 9.32 19.49
CA ASP A 347 -5.91 9.93 20.83
C ASP A 347 -7.06 10.94 20.96
N ARG A 348 -7.18 11.85 19.98
CA ARG A 348 -8.27 12.85 19.93
C ARG A 348 -9.65 12.21 19.84
N LEU A 349 -9.81 11.11 19.12
CA LEU A 349 -11.07 10.37 19.07
C LEU A 349 -11.37 9.71 20.43
N PHE A 350 -10.41 9.00 21.02
CA PHE A 350 -10.57 8.33 22.31
C PHE A 350 -10.97 9.29 23.45
N TRP A 351 -10.25 10.41 23.61
CA TRP A 351 -10.62 11.42 24.61
C TRP A 351 -11.89 12.21 24.22
N GLY A 352 -12.24 12.19 22.93
CA GLY A 352 -13.50 12.72 22.40
C GLY A 352 -14.73 11.90 22.80
N MET A 353 -14.62 10.57 22.92
CA MET A 353 -15.74 9.65 23.21
C MET A 353 -16.59 10.11 24.40
N ARG A 354 -15.97 10.52 25.51
CA ARG A 354 -16.68 11.00 26.71
C ARG A 354 -17.52 12.26 26.45
N LYS A 355 -17.10 13.13 25.52
CA LYS A 355 -17.87 14.32 25.09
C LYS A 355 -19.00 13.98 24.12
N MET A 356 -18.97 12.77 23.54
CA MET A 356 -20.03 12.20 22.69
C MET A 356 -21.03 11.35 23.49
N GLY A 357 -20.86 11.23 24.81
CA GLY A 357 -21.67 10.36 25.67
C GLY A 357 -21.27 8.88 25.65
N ILE A 358 -20.12 8.54 25.05
CA ILE A 358 -19.62 7.16 24.92
C ILE A 358 -18.54 6.91 25.98
N GLU A 359 -18.73 5.90 26.83
CA GLU A 359 -17.73 5.51 27.82
C GLU A 359 -16.71 4.51 27.22
N PRO A 360 -15.39 4.81 27.22
CA PRO A 360 -14.38 3.87 26.74
C PRO A 360 -14.20 2.71 27.71
N ASN A 361 -14.31 1.48 27.21
CA ASN A 361 -14.17 0.24 27.99
C ASN A 361 -12.76 -0.37 27.89
N VAL A 362 -12.52 -1.53 28.52
CA VAL A 362 -11.22 -2.25 28.49
C VAL A 362 -10.72 -2.44 27.05
N VAL A 363 -11.60 -2.72 26.08
CA VAL A 363 -11.24 -2.85 24.66
C VAL A 363 -10.73 -1.52 24.11
N SER A 364 -11.43 -0.41 24.34
CA SER A 364 -10.98 0.93 23.90
C SER A 364 -9.60 1.30 24.43
N TYR A 365 -9.33 1.05 25.72
CA TYR A 365 -8.01 1.29 26.30
C TYR A 365 -6.94 0.36 25.71
N ASN A 366 -7.26 -0.92 25.50
CA ASN A 366 -6.34 -1.87 24.86
C ASN A 366 -6.03 -1.49 23.40
N THR A 367 -7.00 -0.98 22.64
CA THR A 367 -6.76 -0.46 21.28
C THR A 367 -5.85 0.75 21.33
N LEU A 368 -6.08 1.74 22.19
CA LEU A 368 -5.20 2.92 22.29
C LEU A 368 -3.78 2.56 22.77
N LEU A 369 -3.65 1.58 23.70
CA LEU A 369 -2.34 1.00 24.06
C LEU A 369 -1.64 0.37 22.86
N LYS A 370 -2.35 -0.39 22.01
CA LYS A 370 -1.81 -0.91 20.75
C LYS A 370 -1.36 0.24 19.83
N VAL A 371 -2.16 1.29 19.66
CA VAL A 371 -1.81 2.46 18.82
C VAL A 371 -0.52 3.14 19.30
N TYR A 372 -0.43 3.52 20.57
CA TYR A 372 0.79 4.10 21.14
C TYR A 372 2.00 3.14 21.01
N GLY A 373 1.77 1.84 21.20
CA GLY A 373 2.77 0.79 20.99
C GLY A 373 3.18 0.59 19.53
N GLU A 374 2.37 0.99 18.57
CA GLU A 374 2.67 0.88 17.14
C GLU A 374 3.36 2.15 16.61
N ALA A 375 2.96 3.34 17.08
CA ALA A 375 3.60 4.64 16.83
C ALA A 375 4.80 4.98 17.75
N GLU A 376 5.29 4.00 18.52
CA GLU A 376 6.48 4.09 19.40
C GLU A 376 6.41 5.12 20.55
N LEU A 377 5.19 5.55 20.90
CA LEU A 377 4.86 6.44 22.02
C LEU A 377 4.82 5.67 23.35
N TYR A 378 5.98 5.14 23.76
CA TYR A 378 6.10 4.22 24.89
C TYR A 378 5.79 4.87 26.25
N GLY A 379 6.06 6.18 26.42
CA GLY A 379 5.78 6.89 27.67
C GLY A 379 4.29 7.06 27.92
N GLU A 380 3.57 7.39 26.86
CA GLU A 380 2.12 7.53 26.77
C GLU A 380 1.43 6.18 27.04
N ALA A 381 1.94 5.09 26.47
CA ALA A 381 1.46 3.73 26.76
C ALA A 381 1.63 3.35 28.25
N ILE A 382 2.80 3.61 28.83
CA ILE A 382 3.06 3.35 30.26
C ILE A 382 2.16 4.22 31.15
N HIS A 383 1.89 5.47 30.77
CA HIS A 383 0.94 6.33 31.47
C HIS A 383 -0.48 5.79 31.39
N LEU A 384 -0.94 5.40 30.20
CA LEU A 384 -2.30 4.88 29.97
C LEU A 384 -2.55 3.56 30.72
N PHE A 385 -1.58 2.64 30.72
CA PHE A 385 -1.67 1.39 31.49
C PHE A 385 -1.80 1.63 33.00
N ARG A 386 -1.02 2.59 33.54
CA ARG A 386 -1.15 3.04 34.93
C ARG A 386 -2.47 3.76 35.20
N LEU A 387 -3.02 4.47 34.21
CA LEU A 387 -4.30 5.16 34.32
C LEU A 387 -5.50 4.19 34.35
N MET A 388 -5.43 3.05 33.65
CA MET A 388 -6.43 1.97 33.78
C MET A 388 -6.51 1.50 35.23
N HIS A 389 -5.37 1.16 35.84
CA HIS A 389 -5.29 0.70 37.23
C HIS A 389 -5.79 1.77 38.22
N ARG A 390 -5.48 3.06 38.00
CA ARG A 390 -5.98 4.17 38.82
C ARG A 390 -7.47 4.48 38.66
N LYS A 391 -8.12 3.97 37.62
CA LYS A 391 -9.56 4.12 37.36
C LYS A 391 -10.36 2.84 37.63
N ASP A 392 -9.71 1.86 38.26
CA ASP A 392 -10.27 0.53 38.54
C ASP A 392 -10.81 -0.19 37.29
N ILE A 393 -10.14 0.01 36.15
CA ILE A 393 -10.46 -0.62 34.88
C ILE A 393 -9.73 -1.96 34.82
N GLU A 394 -10.48 -3.06 34.89
CA GLU A 394 -9.96 -4.43 34.88
C GLU A 394 -8.98 -4.67 33.73
N GLN A 395 -7.73 -4.92 34.08
CA GLN A 395 -6.66 -5.25 33.15
C GLN A 395 -6.67 -6.75 32.87
N ASN A 396 -6.81 -7.16 31.62
CA ASN A 396 -6.93 -8.57 31.24
C ASN A 396 -5.70 -9.10 30.49
N VAL A 397 -5.73 -10.38 30.11
CA VAL A 397 -4.66 -11.05 29.33
C VAL A 397 -4.24 -10.25 28.09
N VAL A 398 -5.18 -9.59 27.41
CA VAL A 398 -4.90 -8.76 26.22
C VAL A 398 -4.17 -7.47 26.62
N THR A 399 -4.55 -6.84 27.74
CA THR A 399 -3.87 -5.66 28.29
C THR A 399 -2.40 -5.98 28.62
N TYR A 400 -2.14 -7.08 29.34
CA TYR A 400 -0.78 -7.50 29.69
C TYR A 400 0.02 -7.89 28.45
N ASN A 401 -0.51 -8.72 27.54
CA ASN A 401 0.17 -9.10 26.31
C ASN A 401 0.51 -7.88 25.42
N THR A 402 -0.36 -6.86 25.39
CA THR A 402 -0.09 -5.60 24.68
C THR A 402 1.08 -4.85 25.31
N MET A 403 1.12 -4.69 26.63
CA MET A 403 2.26 -4.05 27.31
C MET A 403 3.57 -4.86 27.22
N ILE A 404 3.50 -6.19 27.24
CA ILE A 404 4.65 -7.08 27.01
C ILE A 404 5.21 -6.88 25.60
N LYS A 405 4.35 -6.80 24.57
CA LYS A 405 4.74 -6.45 23.18
C LYS A 405 5.40 -5.07 23.09
N ILE A 406 4.97 -4.10 23.90
CA ILE A 406 5.53 -2.74 23.95
C ILE A 406 6.91 -2.69 24.61
N TYR A 407 7.08 -3.31 25.79
CA TYR A 407 8.41 -3.49 26.38
C TYR A 407 9.34 -4.33 25.50
N GLY A 408 8.77 -5.25 24.71
CA GLY A 408 9.47 -6.00 23.68
C GLY A 408 9.97 -5.17 22.49
N LYS A 409 9.26 -4.11 22.11
CA LYS A 409 9.71 -3.15 21.08
C LYS A 409 10.78 -2.20 21.59
N SER A 410 10.60 -1.65 22.79
CA SER A 410 11.56 -0.76 23.46
C SER A 410 12.82 -1.47 23.99
N LEU A 411 13.00 -2.76 23.66
CA LEU A 411 14.12 -3.63 24.04
C LEU A 411 14.25 -3.91 25.55
N GLU A 412 13.30 -3.45 26.38
CA GLU A 412 13.26 -3.61 27.84
C GLU A 412 12.76 -5.01 28.27
N HIS A 413 13.37 -6.05 27.70
CA HIS A 413 12.98 -7.46 27.80
C HIS A 413 12.92 -8.05 29.22
N GLU A 414 13.64 -7.50 30.20
CA GLU A 414 13.49 -7.90 31.61
C GLU A 414 12.20 -7.30 32.22
N LYS A 415 11.80 -6.07 31.87
CA LYS A 415 10.50 -5.51 32.30
C LYS A 415 9.33 -6.25 31.65
N ALA A 416 9.50 -6.67 30.39
CA ALA A 416 8.54 -7.52 29.70
C ALA A 416 8.31 -8.86 30.45
N TYR A 417 9.37 -9.47 31.00
CA TYR A 417 9.24 -10.67 31.83
C TYR A 417 8.64 -10.38 33.22
N ASN A 418 9.01 -9.27 33.85
CA ASN A 418 8.42 -8.85 35.12
C ASN A 418 6.89 -8.65 35.03
N LEU A 419 6.36 -8.16 33.90
CA LEU A 419 4.91 -8.11 33.67
C LEU A 419 4.25 -9.48 33.67
N VAL A 420 4.92 -10.56 33.23
CA VAL A 420 4.37 -11.93 33.31
C VAL A 420 4.30 -12.39 34.76
N GLN A 421 5.29 -12.03 35.58
CA GLN A 421 5.26 -12.30 37.02
C GLN A 421 4.18 -11.48 37.73
N GLU A 422 4.00 -10.19 37.38
CA GLU A 422 2.90 -9.36 37.89
C GLU A 422 1.53 -9.94 37.49
N MET A 423 1.37 -10.36 36.23
CA MET A 423 0.17 -11.00 35.70
C MET A 423 -0.19 -12.28 36.50
N GLN A 424 0.79 -13.16 36.73
CA GLN A 424 0.63 -14.36 37.56
C GLN A 424 0.28 -14.02 39.02
N ASN A 425 0.97 -13.06 39.64
CA ASN A 425 0.71 -12.63 41.01
C ASN A 425 -0.67 -11.99 41.20
N ARG A 426 -1.26 -11.43 40.13
CA ARG A 426 -2.64 -10.91 40.09
C ARG A 426 -3.70 -12.00 39.79
N GLY A 427 -3.31 -13.27 39.70
CA GLY A 427 -4.22 -14.38 39.39
C GLY A 427 -4.66 -14.46 37.92
N ILE A 428 -3.98 -13.75 37.01
CA ILE A 428 -4.27 -13.77 35.57
C ILE A 428 -3.33 -14.79 34.92
N GLU A 429 -3.88 -15.89 34.38
CA GLU A 429 -3.03 -16.96 33.82
C GLU A 429 -2.40 -16.56 32.46
N PRO A 430 -1.06 -16.65 32.30
CA PRO A 430 -0.40 -16.43 31.01
C PRO A 430 -0.77 -17.51 30.00
N ASN A 431 -1.18 -17.10 28.80
CA ASN A 431 -1.57 -18.02 27.73
C ASN A 431 -0.44 -18.24 26.71
N ALA A 432 -0.68 -19.09 25.70
CA ALA A 432 0.29 -19.38 24.64
C ALA A 432 0.81 -18.10 23.93
N ILE A 433 -0.05 -17.08 23.77
CA ILE A 433 0.31 -15.78 23.20
C ILE A 433 1.26 -15.00 24.13
N THR A 434 1.06 -15.06 25.45
CA THR A 434 1.98 -14.45 26.42
C THR A 434 3.38 -15.04 26.29
N TYR A 435 3.49 -16.37 26.30
CA TYR A 435 4.77 -17.06 26.21
C TYR A 435 5.45 -16.93 24.85
N SER A 436 4.70 -16.99 23.74
CA SER A 436 5.26 -16.79 22.39
C SER A 436 5.71 -15.35 22.15
N THR A 437 5.05 -14.37 22.77
CA THR A 437 5.52 -12.97 22.78
C THR A 437 6.86 -12.86 23.51
N ILE A 438 6.99 -13.42 24.73
CA ILE A 438 8.26 -13.42 25.48
C ILE A 438 9.39 -14.13 24.72
N ILE A 439 9.10 -15.29 24.14
CA ILE A 439 10.07 -16.05 23.34
C ILE A 439 10.49 -15.29 22.08
N SER A 440 9.57 -14.56 21.42
CA SER A 440 9.90 -13.67 20.31
C SER A 440 10.79 -12.50 20.75
N ILE A 441 10.55 -11.94 21.94
CA ILE A 441 11.35 -10.84 22.52
C ILE A 441 12.76 -11.33 22.85
N TRP A 442 12.91 -12.45 23.57
CA TRP A 442 14.22 -13.01 23.89
C TRP A 442 14.98 -13.47 22.64
N GLY A 443 14.30 -14.04 21.64
CA GLY A 443 14.89 -14.39 20.35
C GLY A 443 15.40 -13.16 19.56
N LYS A 444 14.70 -12.02 19.64
CA LYS A 444 15.19 -10.73 19.08
C LYS A 444 16.35 -10.15 19.89
N ALA A 445 16.35 -10.33 21.21
CA ALA A 445 17.39 -9.87 22.13
C ALA A 445 18.59 -10.84 22.26
N GLY A 446 18.67 -11.88 21.43
CA GLY A 446 19.75 -12.88 21.45
C GLY A 446 19.75 -13.83 22.66
N LYS A 447 18.81 -13.72 23.60
CA LYS A 447 18.71 -14.53 24.83
C LYS A 447 18.08 -15.91 24.57
N LEU A 448 18.67 -16.64 23.62
CA LEU A 448 18.16 -17.90 23.08
C LEU A 448 18.07 -19.01 24.11
N ASP A 449 19.00 -19.08 25.06
CA ASP A 449 19.01 -20.12 26.11
C ASP A 449 17.76 -20.01 27.00
N ARG A 450 17.37 -18.78 27.35
CA ARG A 450 16.12 -18.52 28.09
C ARG A 450 14.88 -18.88 27.28
N ALA A 451 14.88 -18.58 25.98
CA ALA A 451 13.79 -18.95 25.08
C ALA A 451 13.67 -20.48 24.93
N ALA A 452 14.79 -21.19 24.77
CA ALA A 452 14.84 -22.65 24.69
C ALA A 452 14.40 -23.33 26.00
N MET A 453 14.90 -22.86 27.15
CA MET A 453 14.46 -23.36 28.47
C MET A 453 12.96 -23.14 28.71
N LEU A 454 12.42 -21.97 28.35
CA LEU A 454 10.98 -21.71 28.48
C LEU A 454 10.15 -22.57 27.52
N PHE A 455 10.58 -22.73 26.27
CA PHE A 455 9.92 -23.62 25.31
C PHE A 455 9.92 -25.09 25.77
N GLN A 456 11.04 -25.58 26.31
CA GLN A 456 11.13 -26.92 26.87
C GLN A 456 10.27 -27.08 28.14
N LYS A 457 10.20 -26.06 29.00
CA LYS A 457 9.30 -26.04 30.16
C LYS A 457 7.84 -26.17 29.72
N LEU A 458 7.42 -25.42 28.70
CA LEU A 458 6.06 -25.48 28.14
C LEU A 458 5.72 -26.86 27.56
N ARG A 459 6.67 -27.51 26.85
CA ARG A 459 6.51 -28.91 26.43
C ARG A 459 6.30 -29.86 27.62
N SER A 460 7.03 -29.66 28.72
CA SER A 460 6.92 -30.51 29.91
C SER A 460 5.67 -30.25 30.78
N SER A 461 5.04 -29.07 30.65
CA SER A 461 3.88 -28.69 31.46
C SER A 461 2.52 -28.97 30.82
N GLY A 462 2.47 -29.74 29.72
CA GLY A 462 1.22 -30.14 29.06
C GLY A 462 0.41 -29.01 28.43
N VAL A 463 1.00 -27.83 28.25
CA VAL A 463 0.34 -26.68 27.61
C VAL A 463 0.36 -26.89 26.09
N GLU A 464 -0.81 -26.77 25.43
CA GLU A 464 -0.88 -26.84 23.96
C GLU A 464 0.00 -25.75 23.33
N ILE A 465 1.02 -26.19 22.58
CA ILE A 465 1.95 -25.29 21.89
C ILE A 465 1.33 -24.91 20.54
N ASP A 466 0.98 -23.63 20.41
CA ASP A 466 0.36 -23.11 19.19
C ASP A 466 1.32 -23.10 17.97
N GLN A 467 0.72 -22.99 16.78
CA GLN A 467 1.43 -22.90 15.50
C GLN A 467 2.45 -21.75 15.48
N VAL A 468 2.15 -20.65 16.19
CA VAL A 468 2.93 -19.41 16.18
C VAL A 468 4.20 -19.57 17.02
N LEU A 469 4.15 -20.32 18.12
CA LEU A 469 5.29 -20.59 18.98
C LEU A 469 6.30 -21.53 18.31
N TYR A 470 5.85 -22.57 17.61
CA TYR A 470 6.72 -23.39 16.75
C TYR A 470 7.40 -22.56 15.65
N GLN A 471 6.62 -21.73 14.93
CA GLN A 471 7.18 -20.83 13.91
C GLN A 471 8.20 -19.85 14.52
N THR A 472 7.90 -19.29 15.70
CA THR A 472 8.78 -18.34 16.40
C THR A 472 10.09 -19.00 16.85
N MET A 473 10.06 -20.22 17.38
CA MET A 473 11.27 -20.96 17.78
C MET A 473 12.13 -21.39 16.59
N ILE A 474 11.52 -21.80 15.48
CA ILE A 474 12.28 -22.13 14.25
C ILE A 474 13.00 -20.87 13.74
N VAL A 475 12.29 -19.74 13.62
CA VAL A 475 12.89 -18.46 13.19
C VAL A 475 13.94 -17.95 14.19
N ALA A 476 13.77 -18.19 15.49
CA ALA A 476 14.79 -17.85 16.50
C ALA A 476 16.07 -18.69 16.33
N TYR A 477 15.95 -20.01 16.17
CA TYR A 477 17.11 -20.88 15.94
C TYR A 477 17.78 -20.65 14.58
N GLU A 478 17.03 -20.32 13.52
CA GLU A 478 17.62 -19.96 12.22
C GLU A 478 18.38 -18.62 12.30
N ARG A 479 17.82 -17.60 12.95
CA ARG A 479 18.52 -16.32 13.21
C ARG A 479 19.75 -16.47 14.09
N ALA A 480 19.76 -17.46 14.99
CA ALA A 480 20.90 -17.79 15.83
C ALA A 480 22.04 -18.52 15.10
N GLY A 481 21.84 -18.94 13.84
CA GLY A 481 22.74 -19.89 13.18
C GLY A 481 22.70 -21.31 13.77
N LEU A 482 21.78 -21.60 14.69
CA LEU A 482 21.60 -22.90 15.35
C LEU A 482 20.83 -23.88 14.45
N VAL A 483 21.32 -24.05 13.21
CA VAL A 483 20.71 -24.86 12.15
C VAL A 483 20.42 -26.30 12.61
N ALA A 484 21.23 -26.87 13.50
CA ALA A 484 21.01 -28.22 14.05
C ALA A 484 19.84 -28.32 15.05
N HIS A 485 19.42 -27.21 15.67
CA HIS A 485 18.23 -27.13 16.53
C HIS A 485 16.98 -26.83 15.69
N ALA A 486 17.09 -25.90 14.73
CA ALA A 486 16.04 -25.66 13.74
C ALA A 486 15.69 -26.94 12.95
N LYS A 487 16.70 -27.68 12.45
CA LYS A 487 16.51 -28.96 11.75
C LYS A 487 15.87 -30.05 12.62
N ARG A 488 16.09 -30.06 13.95
CA ARG A 488 15.42 -31.00 14.86
C ARG A 488 13.93 -30.69 14.99
N LEU A 489 13.55 -29.43 15.25
CA LEU A 489 12.14 -29.04 15.24
C LEU A 489 11.49 -29.31 13.86
N LEU A 490 12.17 -29.01 12.76
CA LEU A 490 11.67 -29.29 11.40
C LEU A 490 11.59 -30.79 11.07
N HIS A 491 12.26 -31.67 11.82
CA HIS A 491 12.12 -33.12 11.73
C HIS A 491 10.98 -33.63 12.62
N GLU A 492 10.80 -33.06 13.80
CA GLU A 492 9.63 -33.31 14.66
C GLU A 492 8.33 -32.92 13.94
N LEU A 493 8.32 -31.80 13.19
CA LEU A 493 7.21 -31.38 12.31
C LEU A 493 6.93 -32.31 11.11
N LYS A 494 7.76 -33.34 10.85
CA LYS A 494 7.55 -34.32 9.77
C LYS A 494 6.98 -35.66 10.27
N GLN A 495 6.90 -35.87 11.58
CA GLN A 495 6.31 -37.08 12.15
C GLN A 495 4.79 -36.88 12.34
N PRO A 496 3.96 -37.87 11.96
CA PRO A 496 2.51 -37.69 11.93
C PRO A 496 1.87 -37.62 13.33
N ASP A 497 2.56 -38.10 14.36
CA ASP A 497 1.95 -38.44 15.65
C ASP A 497 1.76 -37.24 16.61
N ASN A 498 2.28 -36.05 16.26
CA ASN A 498 2.29 -34.88 17.15
C ASN A 498 1.50 -33.65 16.64
N LEU A 499 1.26 -33.49 15.34
CA LEU A 499 0.59 -32.31 14.75
C LEU A 499 -0.18 -32.65 13.47
N PRO A 500 -1.32 -32.00 13.19
CA PRO A 500 -2.01 -32.13 11.92
C PRO A 500 -1.12 -31.69 10.74
N ARG A 501 -1.12 -32.46 9.64
CA ARG A 501 -0.26 -32.16 8.47
C ARG A 501 -0.54 -30.78 7.88
N ASP A 502 -1.80 -30.34 7.82
CA ASP A 502 -2.19 -28.98 7.38
C ASP A 502 -1.49 -27.89 8.20
N THR A 503 -1.43 -28.05 9.53
CA THR A 503 -0.73 -27.13 10.45
C THR A 503 0.78 -27.11 10.19
N ALA A 504 1.40 -28.27 9.93
CA ALA A 504 2.82 -28.38 9.60
C ALA A 504 3.15 -27.75 8.24
N ILE A 505 2.34 -27.99 7.20
CA ILE A 505 2.50 -27.38 5.87
C ILE A 505 2.43 -25.86 5.98
N MET A 506 1.46 -25.32 6.74
CA MET A 506 1.36 -23.87 6.98
C MET A 506 2.58 -23.28 7.71
N ILE A 507 3.19 -23.98 8.67
CA ILE A 507 4.44 -23.53 9.32
C ILE A 507 5.58 -23.50 8.30
N LEU A 508 5.79 -24.60 7.57
CA LEU A 508 6.88 -24.76 6.61
C LEU A 508 6.76 -23.74 5.45
N ALA A 509 5.55 -23.51 4.96
CA ALA A 509 5.27 -22.53 3.91
C ALA A 509 5.49 -21.09 4.39
N ARG A 510 5.05 -20.73 5.60
CA ARG A 510 5.30 -19.40 6.20
C ARG A 510 6.78 -19.18 6.57
N ALA A 511 7.53 -20.25 6.81
CA ALA A 511 8.99 -20.22 6.95
C ALA A 511 9.73 -20.19 5.58
N GLY A 512 9.01 -20.23 4.45
CA GLY A 512 9.59 -20.20 3.10
C GLY A 512 10.30 -21.50 2.68
N ARG A 513 10.15 -22.59 3.44
CA ARG A 513 10.87 -23.86 3.28
C ARG A 513 10.23 -24.73 2.19
N ILE A 514 10.34 -24.26 0.94
CA ILE A 514 9.61 -24.79 -0.24
C ILE A 514 9.63 -26.31 -0.31
N GLU A 515 10.80 -26.94 -0.31
CA GLU A 515 10.96 -28.37 -0.59
C GLU A 515 10.30 -29.25 0.49
N GLU A 516 10.42 -28.84 1.76
CA GLU A 516 9.85 -29.55 2.90
C GLU A 516 8.33 -29.33 2.98
N ALA A 517 7.86 -28.10 2.75
CA ALA A 517 6.44 -27.81 2.61
C ALA A 517 5.82 -28.62 1.46
N THR A 518 6.51 -28.72 0.31
CA THR A 518 6.08 -29.51 -0.87
C THR A 518 5.99 -30.99 -0.57
N TRP A 519 6.96 -31.53 0.18
CA TRP A 519 7.00 -32.95 0.53
C TRP A 519 5.84 -33.33 1.48
N VAL A 520 5.64 -32.58 2.57
CA VAL A 520 4.51 -32.81 3.49
C VAL A 520 3.17 -32.56 2.78
N PHE A 521 3.07 -31.52 1.94
CA PHE A 521 1.85 -31.22 1.17
C PHE A 521 1.47 -32.36 0.23
N ARG A 522 2.42 -32.91 -0.54
CA ARG A 522 2.16 -34.07 -1.40
C ARG A 522 1.69 -35.26 -0.58
N GLN A 523 2.40 -35.60 0.50
CA GLN A 523 2.01 -36.70 1.40
C GLN A 523 0.58 -36.53 1.96
N ALA A 524 0.21 -35.32 2.37
CA ALA A 524 -1.12 -35.04 2.91
C ALA A 524 -2.23 -35.06 1.84
N CYS A 525 -1.97 -34.53 0.64
CA CYS A 525 -2.91 -34.61 -0.49
C CYS A 525 -3.11 -36.06 -0.97
N ASP A 526 -2.03 -36.82 -1.09
CA ASP A 526 -2.07 -38.20 -1.59
C ASP A 526 -2.69 -39.17 -0.57
N ALA A 527 -2.76 -38.76 0.71
CA ALA A 527 -3.54 -39.40 1.77
C ALA A 527 -5.00 -38.89 1.90
N GLY A 528 -5.39 -37.85 1.15
CA GLY A 528 -6.72 -37.22 1.27
C GLY A 528 -6.97 -36.48 2.59
N GLU A 529 -5.91 -36.09 3.31
CA GLU A 529 -6.00 -35.51 4.65
C GLU A 529 -6.17 -33.99 4.66
N VAL A 530 -5.78 -33.29 3.58
CA VAL A 530 -5.87 -31.82 3.49
C VAL A 530 -7.32 -31.40 3.40
N LYS A 531 -7.82 -30.79 4.48
CA LYS A 531 -9.25 -30.40 4.61
C LYS A 531 -9.45 -28.90 4.53
N ASP A 532 -8.42 -28.10 4.84
CA ASP A 532 -8.48 -26.65 4.72
C ASP A 532 -8.02 -26.16 3.34
N ILE A 533 -8.96 -25.51 2.64
CA ILE A 533 -8.75 -24.83 1.36
C ILE A 533 -7.64 -23.76 1.42
N SER A 534 -7.36 -23.18 2.60
CA SER A 534 -6.30 -22.18 2.78
C SER A 534 -4.89 -22.73 2.54
N VAL A 535 -4.69 -24.04 2.75
CA VAL A 535 -3.40 -24.73 2.53
C VAL A 535 -3.02 -24.72 1.05
N PHE A 536 -3.98 -25.02 0.15
CA PHE A 536 -3.77 -24.96 -1.30
C PHE A 536 -3.42 -23.54 -1.76
N GLY A 537 -4.18 -22.53 -1.29
CA GLY A 537 -3.91 -21.13 -1.61
C GLY A 537 -2.55 -20.63 -1.13
N LEU A 538 -2.13 -21.02 0.09
CA LEU A 538 -0.83 -20.68 0.65
C LEU A 538 0.33 -21.33 -0.12
N MET A 539 0.17 -22.57 -0.58
CA MET A 539 1.16 -23.24 -1.42
C MET A 539 1.26 -22.62 -2.82
N ILE A 540 0.14 -22.21 -3.41
CA ILE A 540 0.11 -21.47 -4.69
C ILE A 540 0.83 -20.12 -4.59
N ASP A 541 0.60 -19.36 -3.51
CA ASP A 541 1.32 -18.11 -3.23
C ASP A 541 2.83 -18.34 -3.05
N LEU A 542 3.22 -19.34 -2.25
CA LEU A 542 4.63 -19.73 -2.03
C LEU A 542 5.35 -20.08 -3.34
N PHE A 543 4.74 -20.93 -4.17
CA PHE A 543 5.33 -21.31 -5.46
C PHE A 543 5.36 -20.14 -6.45
N SER A 544 4.34 -19.28 -6.46
CA SER A 544 4.28 -18.11 -7.35
C SER A 544 5.38 -17.09 -7.03
N ARG A 545 5.53 -16.70 -5.74
CA ARG A 545 6.61 -15.81 -5.27
C ARG A 545 7.99 -16.35 -5.65
N ASN A 546 8.19 -17.65 -5.50
CA ASN A 546 9.46 -18.32 -5.74
C ASN A 546 9.62 -18.83 -7.18
N LYS A 547 8.78 -18.34 -8.12
CA LYS A 547 8.84 -18.56 -9.58
C LYS A 547 8.72 -20.02 -10.03
N LYS A 548 8.16 -20.89 -9.18
CA LYS A 548 7.90 -22.32 -9.44
C LYS A 548 6.54 -22.50 -10.14
N HIS A 549 6.38 -21.87 -11.30
CA HIS A 549 5.08 -21.78 -12.00
C HIS A 549 4.45 -23.13 -12.37
N ALA A 550 5.26 -24.18 -12.61
CA ALA A 550 4.72 -25.52 -12.84
C ALA A 550 4.04 -26.11 -11.58
N ASN A 551 4.61 -25.88 -10.40
CA ASN A 551 4.04 -26.34 -9.14
C ASN A 551 2.78 -25.55 -8.73
N VAL A 552 2.63 -24.30 -9.19
CA VAL A 552 1.35 -23.56 -9.05
C VAL A 552 0.21 -24.30 -9.75
N ILE A 553 0.45 -24.82 -10.96
CA ILE A 553 -0.55 -25.60 -11.70
C ILE A 553 -0.77 -26.97 -11.03
N GLU A 554 0.29 -27.66 -10.61
CA GLU A 554 0.20 -28.93 -9.87
C GLU A 554 -0.73 -28.83 -8.64
N VAL A 555 -0.59 -27.77 -7.83
CA VAL A 555 -1.45 -27.53 -6.67
C VAL A 555 -2.87 -27.16 -7.07
N PHE A 556 -3.05 -26.37 -8.14
CA PHE A 556 -4.37 -25.98 -8.64
C PHE A 556 -5.18 -27.19 -9.14
N GLU A 557 -4.59 -28.09 -9.92
CA GLU A 557 -5.27 -29.31 -10.38
C GLU A 557 -5.57 -30.27 -9.22
N LYS A 558 -4.67 -30.38 -8.22
CA LYS A 558 -4.95 -31.12 -6.98
C LYS A 558 -6.08 -30.48 -6.14
N MET A 559 -6.20 -29.16 -6.15
CA MET A 559 -7.30 -28.44 -5.49
C MET A 559 -8.64 -28.72 -6.17
N ARG A 560 -8.69 -28.68 -7.51
CA ARG A 560 -9.92 -28.96 -8.28
C ARG A 560 -10.34 -30.44 -8.20
N SER A 561 -9.40 -31.38 -8.28
CA SER A 561 -9.71 -32.82 -8.16
C SER A 561 -10.19 -33.23 -6.76
N ALA A 562 -9.87 -32.44 -5.73
CA ALA A 562 -10.45 -32.57 -4.38
C ALA A 562 -11.81 -31.86 -4.21
N GLY A 563 -12.37 -31.23 -5.26
CA GLY A 563 -13.68 -30.59 -5.25
C GLY A 563 -13.73 -29.18 -4.64
N TYR A 564 -12.59 -28.51 -4.46
CA TYR A 564 -12.53 -27.16 -3.90
C TYR A 564 -12.56 -26.07 -4.98
N PHE A 565 -13.49 -25.12 -4.86
CA PHE A 565 -13.57 -23.95 -5.74
C PHE A 565 -12.47 -22.91 -5.43
N PRO A 566 -11.71 -22.43 -6.42
CA PRO A 566 -10.60 -21.50 -6.21
C PRO A 566 -11.07 -20.08 -5.90
N ASP A 567 -10.33 -19.36 -5.04
CA ASP A 567 -10.56 -17.93 -4.80
C ASP A 567 -9.97 -17.07 -5.94
N SER A 568 -10.41 -15.81 -6.01
CA SER A 568 -9.99 -14.88 -7.07
C SER A 568 -8.48 -14.60 -7.10
N ASN A 569 -7.81 -14.68 -5.95
CA ASN A 569 -6.35 -14.54 -5.88
C ASN A 569 -5.65 -15.78 -6.45
N VAL A 570 -6.13 -16.98 -6.12
CA VAL A 570 -5.64 -18.24 -6.72
C VAL A 570 -5.79 -18.20 -8.24
N ILE A 571 -6.94 -17.79 -8.76
CA ILE A 571 -7.18 -17.66 -10.22
C ILE A 571 -6.17 -16.67 -10.84
N ALA A 572 -5.94 -15.52 -10.23
CA ALA A 572 -4.93 -14.56 -10.70
C ALA A 572 -3.50 -15.16 -10.71
N LEU A 573 -3.10 -15.84 -9.65
CA LEU A 573 -1.76 -16.46 -9.56
C LEU A 573 -1.57 -17.60 -10.58
N VAL A 574 -2.63 -18.38 -10.83
CA VAL A 574 -2.65 -19.49 -11.80
C VAL A 574 -2.63 -18.99 -13.25
N LEU A 575 -3.42 -17.97 -13.60
CA LEU A 575 -3.35 -17.31 -14.91
C LEU A 575 -1.95 -16.71 -15.16
N ASN A 576 -1.28 -16.20 -14.12
CA ASN A 576 0.10 -15.71 -14.23
C ASN A 576 1.05 -16.88 -14.52
N ALA A 577 0.91 -18.00 -13.81
CA ALA A 577 1.72 -19.20 -14.02
C ALA A 577 1.60 -19.76 -15.45
N TYR A 578 0.39 -19.98 -15.95
CA TYR A 578 0.15 -20.37 -17.35
C TYR A 578 0.76 -19.36 -18.34
N GLY A 579 0.60 -18.06 -18.07
CA GLY A 579 1.17 -16.98 -18.88
C GLY A 579 2.70 -16.95 -18.92
N LYS A 580 3.38 -17.29 -17.81
CA LYS A 580 4.85 -17.42 -17.76
C LYS A 580 5.35 -18.68 -18.45
N LEU A 581 4.59 -19.77 -18.38
CA LEU A 581 4.87 -21.03 -19.07
C LEU A 581 4.48 -21.02 -20.55
N ARG A 582 3.74 -19.99 -21.00
CA ARG A 582 3.20 -19.81 -22.38
C ARG A 582 2.09 -20.80 -22.76
N GLU A 583 1.44 -21.41 -21.78
CA GLU A 583 0.33 -22.35 -21.96
C GLU A 583 -1.01 -21.60 -22.11
N PHE A 584 -1.08 -20.68 -23.10
CA PHE A 584 -2.18 -19.73 -23.26
C PHE A 584 -3.55 -20.36 -23.51
N GLU A 585 -3.59 -21.59 -24.04
CA GLU A 585 -4.85 -22.28 -24.36
C GLU A 585 -5.50 -22.89 -23.10
N LYS A 586 -4.69 -23.40 -22.16
CA LYS A 586 -5.18 -23.80 -20.84
C LYS A 586 -5.65 -22.60 -20.02
N ALA A 587 -4.95 -21.47 -20.11
CA ALA A 587 -5.37 -20.24 -19.46
C ALA A 587 -6.76 -19.77 -19.94
N ASP A 588 -7.03 -19.84 -21.24
CA ASP A 588 -8.34 -19.48 -21.82
C ASP A 588 -9.43 -20.52 -21.48
N ALA A 589 -9.10 -21.81 -21.50
CA ALA A 589 -10.02 -22.87 -21.06
C ALA A 589 -10.45 -22.67 -19.59
N VAL A 590 -9.49 -22.57 -18.66
CA VAL A 590 -9.76 -22.33 -17.23
C VAL A 590 -10.52 -21.02 -17.02
N TYR A 591 -10.17 -19.94 -17.74
CA TYR A 591 -10.88 -18.66 -17.61
C TYR A 591 -12.36 -18.74 -18.05
N LYS A 592 -12.69 -19.56 -19.05
CA LYS A 592 -14.08 -19.81 -19.49
C LYS A 592 -14.82 -20.75 -18.54
N GLU A 593 -14.19 -21.87 -18.20
CA GLU A 593 -14.73 -22.89 -17.29
C GLU A 593 -15.10 -22.28 -15.94
N MET A 594 -14.25 -21.44 -15.35
CA MET A 594 -14.54 -20.72 -14.11
C MET A 594 -15.68 -19.68 -14.27
N GLN A 595 -15.91 -19.10 -15.47
CA GLN A 595 -17.11 -18.27 -15.71
C GLN A 595 -18.39 -19.10 -15.84
N GLU A 596 -18.30 -20.30 -16.40
CA GLU A 596 -19.43 -21.23 -16.55
C GLU A 596 -19.81 -21.91 -15.22
N GLU A 597 -18.84 -22.17 -14.35
CA GLU A 597 -19.05 -22.53 -12.93
C GLU A 597 -19.62 -21.36 -12.09
N GLY A 598 -19.70 -20.14 -12.65
CA GLY A 598 -20.32 -18.98 -11.99
C GLY A 598 -19.42 -18.18 -11.06
N CYS A 599 -18.10 -18.29 -11.16
CA CYS A 599 -17.16 -17.49 -10.38
C CYS A 599 -17.20 -16.01 -10.83
N VAL A 600 -17.48 -15.10 -9.89
CA VAL A 600 -17.36 -13.65 -10.12
C VAL A 600 -15.89 -13.26 -9.99
N PHE A 601 -15.29 -12.81 -11.09
CA PHE A 601 -13.91 -12.31 -11.10
C PHE A 601 -13.85 -10.83 -10.69
N PRO A 602 -12.83 -10.41 -9.94
CA PRO A 602 -12.53 -9.00 -9.75
C PRO A 602 -11.79 -8.42 -10.98
N ASP A 603 -11.75 -7.09 -11.07
CA ASP A 603 -11.16 -6.34 -12.19
C ASP A 603 -9.72 -6.80 -12.53
N GLU A 604 -8.90 -7.14 -11.54
CA GLU A 604 -7.52 -7.57 -11.72
C GLU A 604 -7.40 -8.86 -12.56
N VAL A 605 -8.30 -9.82 -12.35
CA VAL A 605 -8.32 -11.10 -13.10
C VAL A 605 -8.71 -10.86 -14.56
N HIS A 606 -9.71 -10.01 -14.80
CA HIS A 606 -10.12 -9.60 -16.15
C HIS A 606 -9.00 -8.86 -16.89
N PHE A 607 -8.35 -7.89 -16.24
CA PHE A 607 -7.25 -7.11 -16.82
C PHE A 607 -6.00 -7.97 -17.07
N GLN A 608 -5.76 -8.96 -16.21
CA GLN A 608 -4.69 -9.93 -16.40
C GLN A 608 -4.94 -10.84 -17.60
N MET A 609 -6.16 -11.38 -17.76
CA MET A 609 -6.53 -12.19 -18.93
C MET A 609 -6.40 -11.39 -20.23
N LEU A 610 -6.85 -10.13 -20.26
CA LEU A 610 -6.60 -9.21 -21.38
C LEU A 610 -5.10 -9.06 -21.68
N SER A 611 -4.25 -8.96 -20.65
CA SER A 611 -2.78 -8.92 -20.81
C SER A 611 -2.20 -10.20 -21.43
N LEU A 612 -2.76 -11.38 -21.11
CA LEU A 612 -2.36 -12.66 -21.69
C LEU A 612 -2.75 -12.76 -23.17
N CYS A 613 -3.99 -12.41 -23.53
CA CYS A 613 -4.42 -12.33 -24.93
C CYS A 613 -3.57 -11.33 -25.73
N GLY A 614 -3.23 -10.18 -25.11
CA GLY A 614 -2.29 -9.20 -25.66
C GLY A 614 -0.88 -9.76 -25.88
N ALA A 615 -0.36 -10.56 -24.94
CA ALA A 615 0.93 -11.24 -25.08
C ALA A 615 0.93 -12.32 -26.17
N ARG A 616 -0.21 -13.02 -26.35
CA ARG A 616 -0.46 -13.95 -27.47
C ARG A 616 -0.58 -13.22 -28.83
N LYS A 617 -0.75 -11.89 -28.83
CA LYS A 617 -1.17 -11.07 -29.98
C LYS A 617 -2.56 -11.43 -30.53
N ASP A 618 -3.41 -12.07 -29.75
CA ASP A 618 -4.79 -12.34 -30.15
C ASP A 618 -5.65 -11.10 -29.90
N PHE A 619 -5.55 -10.14 -30.81
CA PHE A 619 -6.29 -8.90 -30.73
C PHE A 619 -7.81 -9.08 -30.95
N LYS A 620 -8.25 -10.18 -31.58
CA LYS A 620 -9.68 -10.48 -31.73
C LYS A 620 -10.28 -10.87 -30.39
N MET A 621 -9.58 -11.70 -29.61
CA MET A 621 -9.99 -12.06 -28.26
C MET A 621 -9.90 -10.87 -27.29
N VAL A 622 -8.88 -10.00 -27.44
CA VAL A 622 -8.82 -8.73 -26.68
C VAL A 622 -10.02 -7.83 -26.97
N GLU A 623 -10.41 -7.67 -28.24
CA GLU A 623 -11.53 -6.82 -28.65
C GLU A 623 -12.88 -7.40 -28.20
N SER A 624 -13.13 -8.69 -28.41
CA SER A 624 -14.34 -9.38 -27.95
C SER A 624 -14.49 -9.35 -26.43
N LEU A 625 -13.39 -9.58 -25.69
CA LEU A 625 -13.41 -9.49 -24.23
C LEU A 625 -13.56 -8.04 -23.76
N PHE A 626 -12.94 -7.06 -24.42
CA PHE A 626 -13.11 -5.64 -24.08
C PHE A 626 -14.57 -5.20 -24.20
N GLU A 627 -15.27 -5.50 -25.30
CA GLU A 627 -16.70 -5.12 -25.44
C GLU A 627 -17.60 -5.85 -24.43
N LYS A 628 -17.30 -7.11 -24.07
CA LYS A 628 -18.00 -7.85 -22.98
C LYS A 628 -17.79 -7.19 -21.60
N LEU A 629 -16.59 -6.68 -21.32
CA LEU A 629 -16.26 -6.06 -20.02
C LEU A 629 -16.65 -4.56 -19.97
N ASP A 630 -16.70 -3.87 -21.10
CA ASP A 630 -17.13 -2.47 -21.21
C ASP A 630 -18.66 -2.33 -21.18
N SER A 631 -19.41 -3.38 -21.54
CA SER A 631 -20.86 -3.44 -21.32
C SER A 631 -21.24 -3.73 -19.86
N ASP A 632 -20.37 -4.39 -19.08
CA ASP A 632 -20.61 -4.68 -17.66
C ASP A 632 -20.62 -3.41 -16.78
N PRO A 633 -21.60 -3.19 -15.86
CA PRO A 633 -21.62 -2.05 -14.95
C PRO A 633 -20.65 -2.16 -13.76
N ASN A 634 -20.18 -3.37 -13.42
CA ASN A 634 -19.40 -3.67 -12.22
C ASN A 634 -17.89 -3.45 -12.39
N ILE A 635 -17.42 -3.27 -13.64
CA ILE A 635 -15.99 -3.17 -13.96
C ILE A 635 -15.48 -1.73 -13.90
N ASN A 636 -14.21 -1.52 -13.51
CA ASN A 636 -13.57 -0.19 -13.57
C ASN A 636 -13.24 0.19 -15.02
N LYS A 637 -14.21 0.82 -15.69
CA LYS A 637 -14.08 1.24 -17.10
C LYS A 637 -12.89 2.16 -17.35
N LYS A 638 -12.44 2.94 -16.36
CA LYS A 638 -11.26 3.81 -16.48
C LYS A 638 -9.97 2.98 -16.65
N GLU A 639 -9.80 1.94 -15.86
CA GLU A 639 -8.62 1.08 -15.91
C GLU A 639 -8.68 0.07 -17.07
N LEU A 640 -9.87 -0.46 -17.37
CA LEU A 640 -10.13 -1.29 -18.54
C LEU A 640 -9.63 -0.63 -19.85
N HIS A 641 -10.01 0.64 -20.08
CA HIS A 641 -9.57 1.39 -21.27
C HIS A 641 -8.05 1.62 -21.29
N LEU A 642 -7.42 1.89 -20.15
CA LEU A 642 -5.97 2.11 -20.05
C LEU A 642 -5.17 0.82 -20.27
N VAL A 643 -5.64 -0.30 -19.72
CA VAL A 643 -5.04 -1.64 -19.92
C VAL A 643 -5.10 -2.03 -21.38
N VAL A 644 -6.26 -1.88 -22.03
CA VAL A 644 -6.46 -2.22 -23.45
C VAL A 644 -5.68 -1.28 -24.38
N ALA A 645 -5.61 0.02 -24.09
CA ALA A 645 -4.73 0.95 -24.82
C ALA A 645 -3.25 0.54 -24.71
N SER A 646 -2.77 0.15 -23.52
CA SER A 646 -1.40 -0.34 -23.32
C SER A 646 -1.14 -1.67 -24.06
N ILE A 647 -2.14 -2.55 -24.17
CA ILE A 647 -2.04 -3.80 -24.95
C ILE A 647 -1.88 -3.50 -26.45
N TYR A 648 -2.72 -2.63 -27.02
CA TYR A 648 -2.59 -2.23 -28.42
C TYR A 648 -1.27 -1.50 -28.71
N GLU A 649 -0.78 -0.66 -27.80
CA GLU A 649 0.52 -0.01 -27.94
C GLU A 649 1.70 -0.99 -27.91
N ARG A 650 1.71 -1.97 -27.00
CA ARG A 650 2.67 -3.10 -27.00
C ARG A 650 2.60 -3.89 -28.31
N GLY A 651 1.37 -4.07 -28.81
CA GLY A 651 1.07 -4.68 -30.11
C GLY A 651 1.45 -3.84 -31.35
N ASN A 652 1.96 -2.62 -31.16
CA ASN A 652 2.24 -1.63 -32.22
C ASN A 652 0.99 -1.11 -32.98
N ARG A 653 -0.21 -1.39 -32.48
CA ARG A 653 -1.51 -0.95 -33.00
C ARG A 653 -1.87 0.44 -32.47
N LEU A 654 -1.08 1.44 -32.86
CA LEU A 654 -1.15 2.80 -32.33
C LEU A 654 -2.43 3.58 -32.70
N ASN A 655 -3.14 3.15 -33.74
CA ASN A 655 -4.42 3.74 -34.16
C ASN A 655 -5.54 3.26 -33.24
N ASP A 656 -5.64 1.95 -33.03
CA ASP A 656 -6.63 1.31 -32.14
C ASP A 656 -6.45 1.79 -30.69
N ALA A 657 -5.20 1.87 -30.21
CA ALA A 657 -4.88 2.47 -28.92
C ALA A 657 -5.42 3.92 -28.79
N SER A 658 -5.31 4.73 -29.87
CA SER A 658 -5.85 6.10 -29.86
C SER A 658 -7.38 6.13 -29.94
N GLN A 659 -8.02 5.17 -30.62
CA GLN A 659 -9.47 5.06 -30.68
C GLN A 659 -10.07 4.71 -29.31
N ILE A 660 -9.45 3.79 -28.55
CA ILE A 660 -9.85 3.47 -27.17
C ILE A 660 -9.69 4.69 -26.25
N MET A 661 -8.59 5.43 -26.36
CA MET A 661 -8.39 6.69 -25.61
C MET A 661 -9.40 7.78 -25.98
N ASN A 662 -9.85 7.84 -27.24
CA ASN A 662 -10.90 8.77 -27.67
C ASN A 662 -12.27 8.37 -27.10
N ARG A 663 -12.69 7.09 -27.19
CA ARG A 663 -13.91 6.57 -26.56
C ARG A 663 -13.96 6.89 -25.06
N MET A 664 -12.81 6.75 -24.37
CA MET A 664 -12.64 7.09 -22.95
C MET A 664 -12.87 8.59 -22.65
N SER A 665 -12.46 9.49 -23.55
CA SER A 665 -12.69 10.93 -23.43
C SER A 665 -14.12 11.34 -23.81
N GLU A 666 -14.75 10.67 -24.76
CA GLU A 666 -16.10 10.96 -25.24
C GLU A 666 -17.16 10.61 -24.19
N ARG A 667 -16.99 9.48 -23.49
CA ARG A 667 -17.89 9.03 -22.42
C ARG A 667 -17.76 9.78 -21.09
N GLY A 668 -16.99 10.88 -21.02
CA GLY A 668 -16.90 11.73 -19.83
C GLY A 668 -16.24 11.10 -18.59
N ILE A 669 -15.54 9.96 -18.75
CA ILE A 669 -14.88 9.22 -17.65
C ILE A 669 -13.76 10.08 -16.99
N LEU A 670 -13.20 11.03 -17.75
CA LEU A 670 -12.36 12.11 -17.23
C LEU A 670 -13.23 13.34 -16.88
N LYS A 671 -13.60 13.50 -15.59
CA LYS A 671 -14.31 14.69 -15.11
C LYS A 671 -13.45 15.95 -15.30
N SER A 672 -13.89 16.85 -16.18
CA SER A 672 -13.21 18.11 -16.49
C SER A 672 -13.47 19.19 -15.44
N SER A 673 -12.41 19.76 -14.89
CA SER A 673 -12.45 21.03 -14.14
C SER A 673 -12.39 22.23 -15.11
N ARG A 674 -13.55 22.59 -15.70
CA ARG A 674 -13.87 23.85 -16.42
C ARG A 674 -12.81 24.47 -17.36
N GLY A 675 -13.16 24.61 -18.65
CA GLY A 675 -12.73 25.79 -19.44
C GLY A 675 -12.42 25.53 -20.92
N LYS A 676 -13.21 26.10 -21.83
CA LYS A 676 -13.00 26.00 -23.30
C LYS A 676 -11.71 26.71 -23.74
N ARG A 677 -10.56 26.01 -23.84
CA ARG A 677 -9.40 26.45 -24.67
C ARG A 677 -8.44 25.32 -25.09
N GLU A 678 -8.92 24.08 -25.21
CA GLU A 678 -8.07 22.89 -25.33
C GLU A 678 -8.46 21.97 -26.51
N THR A 679 -7.90 22.26 -27.68
CA THR A 679 -7.75 21.30 -28.79
C THR A 679 -6.26 20.97 -29.00
N THR A 680 -5.43 21.99 -29.24
CA THR A 680 -3.96 21.89 -29.35
C THR A 680 -3.29 21.30 -28.10
N LYS A 681 -3.80 21.64 -26.91
CA LYS A 681 -3.27 21.10 -25.64
C LYS A 681 -3.58 19.61 -25.47
N LYS A 682 -4.73 19.13 -25.97
CA LYS A 682 -5.08 17.69 -25.96
C LYS A 682 -4.14 16.87 -26.84
N GLU A 683 -3.75 17.39 -28.01
CA GLU A 683 -2.69 16.78 -28.82
C GLU A 683 -1.35 16.70 -28.07
N GLN A 684 -0.98 17.74 -27.32
CA GLN A 684 0.26 17.73 -26.53
C GLN A 684 0.20 16.74 -25.37
N GLU A 685 -0.94 16.57 -24.69
CA GLU A 685 -1.09 15.55 -23.65
C GLU A 685 -1.14 14.12 -24.22
N MET A 686 -1.79 13.91 -25.38
CA MET A 686 -1.77 12.62 -26.09
C MET A 686 -0.33 12.27 -26.57
N LYS A 687 0.45 13.26 -27.01
CA LYS A 687 1.88 13.12 -27.34
C LYS A 687 2.74 12.85 -26.09
N ARG A 688 2.45 13.48 -24.95
CA ARG A 688 3.11 13.19 -23.65
C ARG A 688 2.80 11.77 -23.14
N LEU A 689 1.56 11.29 -23.26
CA LEU A 689 1.19 9.92 -22.90
C LEU A 689 1.90 8.88 -23.78
N LYS A 690 1.95 9.07 -25.10
CA LYS A 690 2.76 8.21 -26.00
C LYS A 690 4.25 8.25 -25.64
N SER A 691 4.80 9.42 -25.30
CA SER A 691 6.19 9.53 -24.84
C SER A 691 6.46 8.76 -23.54
N TYR A 692 5.53 8.83 -22.58
CA TYR A 692 5.63 8.18 -21.27
C TYR A 692 5.59 6.64 -21.39
N TYR A 693 4.66 6.10 -22.19
CA TYR A 693 4.57 4.66 -22.42
C TYR A 693 5.71 4.11 -23.29
N MET A 694 6.21 4.86 -24.28
CA MET A 694 7.44 4.48 -25.00
C MET A 694 8.65 4.34 -24.05
N GLN A 695 8.77 5.19 -23.03
CA GLN A 695 9.85 5.09 -22.03
C GLN A 695 9.72 3.82 -21.17
N ILE A 696 8.51 3.44 -20.76
CA ILE A 696 8.26 2.18 -20.03
C ILE A 696 8.60 0.95 -20.91
N ARG A 697 8.32 1.03 -22.22
CA ARG A 697 8.69 -0.02 -23.19
C ARG A 697 10.20 -0.22 -23.31
N HIS A 698 11.01 0.80 -23.03
CA HIS A 698 12.47 0.69 -23.09
C HIS A 698 13.10 0.08 -21.82
N ASN A 699 12.56 0.39 -20.63
CA ASN A 699 13.04 -0.17 -19.36
C ASN A 699 12.67 -1.66 -19.19
N ASN A 700 11.46 -2.06 -19.59
CA ASN A 700 11.01 -3.46 -19.46
C ASN A 700 11.70 -4.45 -20.43
N ASN A 701 12.61 -3.98 -21.28
CA ASN A 701 13.30 -4.80 -22.26
C ASN A 701 14.79 -5.05 -21.94
N GLN A 702 15.25 -4.78 -20.70
CA GLN A 702 16.52 -5.32 -20.20
C GLN A 702 16.39 -6.80 -19.80
N ALA A 703 16.06 -7.64 -20.78
CA ALA A 703 16.57 -9.00 -20.78
C ALA A 703 18.09 -8.91 -20.96
N MET A 704 18.85 -9.42 -19.99
CA MET A 704 20.30 -9.24 -19.89
C MET A 704 21.02 -9.78 -21.15
N GLU A 705 21.46 -8.90 -22.05
CA GLU A 705 22.27 -9.30 -23.20
C GLU A 705 23.59 -9.93 -22.71
N ARG A 706 23.89 -11.14 -23.20
CA ARG A 706 25.01 -11.99 -22.74
C ARG A 706 26.42 -11.43 -23.02
N ARG A 707 26.56 -10.19 -23.51
CA ARG A 707 27.82 -9.61 -24.01
C ARG A 707 28.87 -9.34 -22.91
N TRP A 708 28.46 -9.17 -21.66
CA TRP A 708 29.38 -8.85 -20.54
C TRP A 708 29.88 -10.07 -19.73
N ILE A 709 29.29 -11.26 -19.94
CA ILE A 709 29.65 -12.46 -19.14
C ILE A 709 31.09 -12.90 -19.42
N PHE A 710 31.52 -12.87 -20.69
CA PHE A 710 32.87 -13.26 -21.09
C PHE A 710 33.97 -12.35 -20.51
N PRO A 711 33.95 -11.01 -20.68
CA PRO A 711 34.98 -10.15 -20.11
C PRO A 711 35.02 -10.17 -18.57
N LEU A 712 33.87 -10.35 -17.89
CA LEU A 712 33.85 -10.52 -16.43
C LEU A 712 34.45 -11.85 -15.97
N ALA A 713 34.18 -12.95 -16.69
CA ALA A 713 34.81 -14.23 -16.40
C ALA A 713 36.33 -14.19 -16.61
N VAL A 714 36.80 -13.60 -17.73
CA VAL A 714 38.23 -13.42 -18.01
C VAL A 714 38.90 -12.53 -16.95
N GLY A 715 38.29 -11.40 -16.57
CA GLY A 715 38.81 -10.52 -15.52
C GLY A 715 38.91 -11.21 -14.16
N SER A 716 37.94 -12.05 -13.80
CA SER A 716 37.96 -12.86 -12.57
C SER A 716 39.07 -13.91 -12.59
N ILE A 717 39.26 -14.61 -13.71
CA ILE A 717 40.35 -15.59 -13.90
C ILE A 717 41.72 -14.90 -13.81
N VAL A 718 41.90 -13.74 -14.44
CA VAL A 718 43.14 -12.96 -14.36
C VAL A 718 43.43 -12.49 -12.93
N SER A 719 42.41 -12.03 -12.20
CA SER A 719 42.54 -11.63 -10.80
C SER A 719 42.96 -12.81 -9.89
N LEU A 720 42.33 -13.98 -10.07
CA LEU A 720 42.71 -15.20 -9.36
C LEU A 720 44.13 -15.68 -9.73
N PHE A 721 44.55 -15.55 -10.99
CA PHE A 721 45.89 -15.90 -11.43
C PHE A 721 46.97 -14.97 -10.84
N LEU A 722 46.67 -13.68 -10.67
CA LEU A 722 47.56 -12.72 -9.99
C LEU A 722 47.65 -12.98 -8.48
N LEU A 723 46.56 -13.40 -7.84
CA LEU A 723 46.56 -13.86 -6.44
C LEU A 723 47.33 -15.20 -6.26
N PHE A 724 47.31 -16.07 -7.27
CA PHE A 724 48.12 -17.29 -7.30
C PHE A 724 49.62 -17.02 -7.51
N LEU A 725 49.98 -16.05 -8.37
CA LEU A 725 51.37 -15.62 -8.55
C LEU A 725 51.97 -14.97 -7.29
N THR A 726 51.19 -14.14 -6.58
CA THR A 726 51.64 -13.49 -5.34
C THR A 726 51.76 -14.44 -4.14
N THR A 727 51.19 -15.66 -4.23
CA THR A 727 51.34 -16.71 -3.20
C THR A 727 52.44 -17.74 -3.52
N LEU A 728 53.11 -17.63 -4.67
CA LEU A 728 54.16 -18.56 -5.12
C LEU A 728 55.61 -18.06 -4.96
N THR A 729 55.84 -16.88 -4.38
CA THR A 729 57.18 -16.24 -4.33
C THR A 729 57.60 -15.79 -2.92
N SER A 730 57.83 -16.75 -2.03
CA SER A 730 58.62 -16.51 -0.80
C SER A 730 59.37 -17.76 -0.31
N PHE A 731 60.59 -17.96 -0.81
CA PHE A 731 61.63 -18.75 -0.12
C PHE A 731 63.02 -18.26 -0.57
N ASP A 732 63.71 -17.58 0.35
CA ASP A 732 65.12 -17.15 0.36
C ASP A 732 65.71 -16.37 -0.85
N GLY A 733 66.86 -15.70 -0.62
CA GLY A 733 67.83 -15.43 -1.70
C GLY A 733 68.66 -14.16 -1.60
N SER A 734 68.03 -12.99 -1.46
CA SER A 734 68.66 -11.65 -1.63
C SER A 734 69.16 -11.35 -3.08
N PRO A 735 69.54 -10.10 -3.43
CA PRO A 735 69.48 -9.62 -4.83
C PRO A 735 70.83 -9.51 -5.57
N PHE A 736 70.75 -9.50 -6.91
CA PHE A 736 71.78 -8.92 -7.78
C PHE A 736 71.34 -7.57 -8.38
N LEU A 737 72.30 -6.68 -8.58
CA LEU A 737 72.13 -5.24 -8.85
C LEU A 737 72.45 -4.85 -10.32
N PHE A 738 72.52 -3.53 -10.56
CA PHE A 738 72.94 -2.77 -11.76
C PHE A 738 71.82 -2.41 -12.75
N PHE A 739 71.50 -1.14 -13.01
CA PHE A 739 71.99 0.18 -12.55
C PHE A 739 70.77 1.01 -12.04
N TYR A 740 70.86 2.07 -11.22
CA TYR A 740 71.86 3.15 -11.16
C TYR A 740 72.16 3.66 -9.74
N ARG A 741 73.26 4.42 -9.61
CA ARG A 741 73.89 4.93 -8.37
C ARG A 741 72.97 5.77 -7.45
N SER A 742 73.24 5.70 -6.14
CA SER A 742 72.55 6.45 -5.08
C SER A 742 73.42 7.56 -4.45
N SER A 743 72.78 8.57 -3.86
CA SER A 743 73.26 9.44 -2.75
C SER A 743 72.09 10.32 -2.31
N THR A 744 71.67 10.44 -1.04
CA THR A 744 71.99 9.73 0.21
C THR A 744 70.73 9.74 1.12
N VAL A 745 70.60 8.81 2.07
CA VAL A 745 69.39 8.66 2.91
C VAL A 745 69.55 9.29 4.29
N ILE A 746 68.55 10.08 4.73
CA ILE A 746 68.19 10.25 6.15
C ILE A 746 66.66 10.30 6.25
N GLY A 747 66.08 9.57 7.21
CA GLY A 747 64.72 9.80 7.74
C GLY A 747 63.55 9.55 6.78
N GLY A 748 63.08 8.31 6.68
CA GLY A 748 61.83 8.00 5.98
C GLY A 748 60.59 8.38 6.80
N SER A 749 59.83 9.38 6.33
CA SER A 749 58.42 9.55 6.67
C SER A 749 57.55 9.09 5.50
N SER A 750 56.38 8.52 5.78
CA SER A 750 55.42 8.15 4.75
C SER A 750 54.92 9.40 4.02
N THR A 751 55.15 9.49 2.71
CA THR A 751 54.72 10.62 1.87
C THR A 751 53.22 10.61 1.60
N PHE A 752 52.44 10.82 2.66
CA PHE A 752 51.08 11.34 2.57
C PHE A 752 51.12 12.88 2.54
N VAL A 753 50.04 13.54 2.10
CA VAL A 753 50.08 14.92 1.60
C VAL A 753 49.72 15.98 2.67
N GLU A 754 50.08 15.78 3.94
CA GLU A 754 50.00 16.85 4.95
C GLU A 754 50.95 18.04 4.63
N ASN A 755 52.10 17.77 4.00
CA ASN A 755 53.18 18.76 3.78
C ASN A 755 52.84 19.95 2.84
N GLN A 756 51.60 20.08 2.37
CA GLN A 756 51.13 21.27 1.66
C GLN A 756 50.30 22.24 2.54
N LEU A 757 49.84 21.81 3.72
CA LEU A 757 49.16 22.67 4.69
C LEU A 757 50.18 23.47 5.50
N LYS A 758 50.64 24.59 4.94
CA LYS A 758 51.47 25.56 5.68
C LYS A 758 50.59 26.39 6.62
N PRO A 759 50.76 26.34 7.96
CA PRO A 759 50.09 27.28 8.84
C PRO A 759 50.58 28.70 8.54
N ILE A 760 49.64 29.62 8.31
CA ILE A 760 49.94 31.03 8.02
C ILE A 760 50.50 31.67 9.30
N PRO A 761 51.67 32.33 9.27
CA PRO A 761 52.24 32.96 10.45
C PRO A 761 51.37 34.13 10.94
N ILE A 762 51.18 34.21 12.26
CA ILE A 762 50.30 35.20 12.89
C ILE A 762 50.95 36.58 12.82
N SER A 763 50.42 37.44 11.94
CA SER A 763 50.76 38.86 11.85
C SER A 763 50.07 39.67 12.96
N THR A 764 50.76 40.68 13.51
CA THR A 764 50.30 41.50 14.64
C THR A 764 49.18 42.49 14.30
N LEU A 765 48.84 42.62 13.03
CA LEU A 765 47.49 42.94 12.56
C LEU A 765 47.10 41.85 11.54
N PRO A 766 45.87 41.31 11.57
CA PRO A 766 45.47 40.31 10.59
C PRO A 766 45.46 40.94 9.19
N PRO A 767 46.03 40.27 8.17
CA PRO A 767 45.94 40.78 6.80
C PRO A 767 44.46 40.92 6.37
N PRO A 768 44.16 41.83 5.43
CA PRO A 768 42.83 41.91 4.82
C PRO A 768 42.38 40.51 4.35
N PRO A 769 41.14 40.11 4.67
CA PRO A 769 40.65 38.79 4.30
C PRO A 769 40.53 38.66 2.78
N ARG A 770 40.29 37.45 2.31
CA ARG A 770 40.23 37.14 0.88
C ARG A 770 38.99 36.33 0.58
N PHE A 771 38.06 36.91 -0.18
CA PHE A 771 36.82 36.25 -0.57
C PHE A 771 37.01 35.44 -1.85
N ALA A 772 36.31 34.31 -1.92
CA ALA A 772 36.30 33.40 -3.06
C ALA A 772 34.86 33.29 -3.60
N TYR A 773 34.57 33.97 -4.70
CA TYR A 773 33.22 34.08 -5.25
C TYR A 773 32.95 33.01 -6.32
N LEU A 774 31.81 32.33 -6.21
CA LEU A 774 31.13 31.76 -7.37
C LEU A 774 30.09 32.78 -7.85
N VAL A 775 30.19 33.23 -9.11
CA VAL A 775 29.16 34.06 -9.76
C VAL A 775 28.53 33.26 -10.91
N SER A 776 27.23 32.97 -10.81
CA SER A 776 26.55 31.97 -11.65
C SER A 776 25.33 32.50 -12.42
N GLY A 777 25.14 32.08 -13.68
CA GLY A 777 24.02 32.53 -14.53
C GLY A 777 23.48 31.47 -15.49
N SER A 778 22.34 31.77 -16.10
CA SER A 778 21.57 30.99 -17.09
C SER A 778 21.51 31.73 -18.43
N ALA A 779 20.82 31.17 -19.44
CA ALA A 779 20.64 31.84 -20.74
C ALA A 779 20.11 33.29 -20.61
N GLY A 780 20.81 34.24 -21.23
CA GLY A 780 20.51 35.68 -21.19
C GLY A 780 21.20 36.46 -20.06
N ASP A 781 21.69 35.79 -19.01
CA ASP A 781 22.34 36.44 -17.86
C ASP A 781 23.75 36.98 -18.20
N GLY A 782 24.32 36.72 -19.38
CA GLY A 782 25.71 37.04 -19.73
C GLY A 782 26.11 38.51 -19.51
N ARG A 783 25.22 39.46 -19.80
CA ARG A 783 25.45 40.89 -19.50
C ARG A 783 25.41 41.19 -17.99
N MET A 784 24.47 40.58 -17.27
CA MET A 784 24.33 40.76 -15.82
C MET A 784 25.55 40.17 -15.08
N LEU A 785 26.07 39.02 -15.54
CA LEU A 785 27.34 38.45 -15.07
C LEU A 785 28.51 39.42 -15.27
N LYS A 786 28.66 40.03 -16.45
CA LYS A 786 29.70 41.04 -16.70
C LYS A 786 29.58 42.24 -15.75
N ARG A 787 28.38 42.83 -15.62
CA ARG A 787 28.12 43.99 -14.75
C ARG A 787 28.43 43.69 -13.28
N THR A 788 27.99 42.53 -12.80
CA THR A 788 28.13 42.07 -11.41
C THR A 788 29.57 41.69 -11.07
N LEU A 789 30.28 41.02 -11.98
CA LEU A 789 31.71 40.70 -11.81
C LEU A 789 32.56 41.96 -11.67
N LEU A 790 32.31 42.99 -12.48
CA LEU A 790 32.97 44.29 -12.36
C LEU A 790 32.66 44.99 -11.02
N ALA A 791 31.42 44.88 -10.53
CA ALA A 791 30.99 45.47 -9.25
C ALA A 791 31.60 44.77 -8.02
N LEU A 792 31.79 43.45 -8.11
CA LEU A 792 32.36 42.61 -7.04
C LEU A 792 33.89 42.54 -7.06
N TYR A 793 34.59 43.13 -8.04
CA TYR A 793 36.01 42.87 -8.25
C TYR A 793 36.93 43.56 -7.23
N HIS A 794 37.87 42.79 -6.67
CA HIS A 794 39.02 43.27 -5.90
C HIS A 794 40.22 42.33 -6.14
N PRO A 795 41.46 42.83 -6.30
CA PRO A 795 42.61 42.01 -6.68
C PRO A 795 43.07 41.01 -5.61
N LEU A 796 42.72 41.16 -4.33
CA LEU A 796 42.99 40.13 -3.31
C LEU A 796 42.09 38.89 -3.45
N ASN A 797 40.86 39.07 -3.92
CA ASN A 797 39.81 38.04 -3.95
C ASN A 797 40.02 37.07 -5.11
N GLN A 798 39.32 35.94 -5.09
CA GLN A 798 39.30 34.93 -6.15
C GLN A 798 37.89 34.80 -6.73
N TYR A 799 37.77 34.51 -8.02
CA TYR A 799 36.48 34.43 -8.72
C TYR A 799 36.41 33.19 -9.61
N VAL A 800 35.29 32.49 -9.56
CA VAL A 800 34.85 31.47 -10.52
C VAL A 800 33.54 31.91 -11.14
N VAL A 801 33.55 32.09 -12.46
CA VAL A 801 32.39 32.51 -13.25
C VAL A 801 31.82 31.30 -13.96
N HIS A 802 30.51 31.05 -13.80
CA HIS A 802 29.80 29.96 -14.47
C HIS A 802 28.56 30.48 -15.19
N LEU A 803 28.46 30.24 -16.48
CA LEU A 803 27.26 30.48 -17.28
C LEU A 803 26.79 29.10 -17.79
N ASP A 804 25.57 28.71 -17.46
CA ASP A 804 25.11 27.31 -17.60
C ASP A 804 24.89 26.87 -19.05
N ARG A 805 24.66 25.56 -19.23
CA ARG A 805 24.52 24.94 -20.56
C ARG A 805 23.22 25.30 -21.29
N GLU A 806 22.29 26.02 -20.66
CA GLU A 806 21.14 26.60 -21.36
C GLU A 806 21.56 27.82 -22.19
N ALA A 807 22.57 28.56 -21.74
CA ALA A 807 23.13 29.70 -22.45
C ALA A 807 23.80 29.30 -23.76
N SER A 808 23.67 30.16 -24.78
CA SER A 808 24.20 29.88 -26.10
C SER A 808 25.72 29.76 -26.07
N SER A 809 26.29 29.02 -27.05
CA SER A 809 27.75 28.93 -27.15
C SER A 809 28.37 30.28 -27.48
N GLU A 810 27.66 31.17 -28.17
CA GLU A 810 28.08 32.54 -28.45
C GLU A 810 28.14 33.39 -27.17
N GLU A 811 27.10 33.32 -26.32
CA GLU A 811 27.02 34.05 -25.05
C GLU A 811 28.13 33.60 -24.08
N ARG A 812 28.38 32.28 -24.01
CA ARG A 812 29.48 31.72 -23.20
C ARG A 812 30.87 32.10 -23.75
N LEU A 813 31.05 32.12 -25.07
CA LEU A 813 32.31 32.56 -25.69
C LEU A 813 32.53 34.08 -25.57
N ASP A 814 31.48 34.89 -25.59
CA ASP A 814 31.55 36.33 -25.32
C ASP A 814 31.95 36.62 -23.86
N LEU A 815 31.39 35.88 -22.90
CA LEU A 815 31.79 35.97 -21.50
C LEU A 815 33.24 35.49 -21.27
N GLU A 816 33.66 34.40 -21.93
CA GLU A 816 35.04 33.90 -21.87
C GLU A 816 36.05 34.90 -22.47
N LYS A 817 35.74 35.47 -23.64
CA LYS A 817 36.54 36.52 -24.29
C LYS A 817 36.65 37.76 -23.42
N PHE A 818 35.55 38.19 -22.80
CA PHE A 818 35.56 39.31 -21.86
C PHE A 818 36.50 39.06 -20.68
N VAL A 819 36.41 37.90 -20.02
CA VAL A 819 37.29 37.56 -18.89
C VAL A 819 38.76 37.52 -19.30
N LYS A 820 39.09 36.94 -20.46
CA LYS A 820 40.46 36.84 -20.98
C LYS A 820 41.04 38.19 -21.45
N ASN A 821 40.22 39.06 -22.04
CA ASN A 821 40.68 40.31 -22.64
C ASN A 821 40.65 41.50 -21.66
N HIS A 822 39.96 41.38 -20.52
CA HIS A 822 39.88 42.48 -19.55
C HIS A 822 41.24 42.72 -18.88
N GLN A 823 41.81 43.91 -19.10
CA GLN A 823 43.20 44.26 -18.76
C GLN A 823 43.59 43.89 -17.32
N VAL A 824 42.73 44.20 -16.35
CA VAL A 824 43.00 43.94 -14.92
C VAL A 824 42.88 42.45 -14.59
N PHE A 825 41.89 41.74 -15.15
CA PHE A 825 41.68 40.31 -14.86
C PHE A 825 42.81 39.46 -15.41
N ASN A 826 43.27 39.77 -16.64
CA ASN A 826 44.41 39.10 -17.26
C ASN A 826 45.73 39.40 -16.52
N LYS A 827 45.92 40.64 -16.04
CA LYS A 827 47.12 41.03 -15.27
C LYS A 827 47.20 40.36 -13.88
N VAL A 828 46.07 40.17 -13.20
CA VAL A 828 46.02 39.64 -11.82
C VAL A 828 45.80 38.12 -11.79
N GLY A 829 45.15 37.53 -12.80
CA GLY A 829 44.96 36.09 -12.93
C GLY A 829 43.95 35.48 -11.93
N ASN A 830 43.22 36.30 -11.18
CA ASN A 830 42.32 35.85 -10.10
C ASN A 830 40.89 35.50 -10.55
N VAL A 831 40.54 35.70 -11.82
CA VAL A 831 39.23 35.37 -12.39
C VAL A 831 39.31 34.15 -13.30
N ARG A 832 38.59 33.10 -12.96
CA ARG A 832 38.52 31.82 -13.71
C ARG A 832 37.09 31.64 -14.25
N MET A 833 36.95 31.03 -15.44
CA MET A 833 35.66 30.82 -16.10
C MET A 833 35.47 29.34 -16.43
N ILE A 834 34.33 28.75 -16.05
CA ILE A 834 34.04 27.33 -16.33
C ILE A 834 33.56 27.19 -17.78
N VAL A 835 34.51 27.03 -18.70
CA VAL A 835 34.27 26.90 -20.15
C VAL A 835 33.39 25.67 -20.47
N LYS A 836 33.61 24.55 -19.77
CA LYS A 836 32.79 23.33 -19.87
C LYS A 836 31.54 23.47 -19.00
N ALA A 837 30.60 24.30 -19.47
CA ALA A 837 29.35 24.60 -18.78
C ALA A 837 28.53 23.34 -18.46
N ASN A 838 28.16 23.19 -17.19
CA ASN A 838 27.18 22.21 -16.73
C ASN A 838 25.76 22.81 -16.83
N LEU A 839 24.74 21.95 -16.77
CA LEU A 839 23.35 22.38 -16.70
C LEU A 839 22.96 22.58 -15.23
N VAL A 840 22.28 23.67 -14.88
CA VAL A 840 21.95 23.99 -13.48
C VAL A 840 20.44 24.15 -13.32
N THR A 841 19.80 23.26 -12.57
CA THR A 841 18.39 23.40 -12.14
C THR A 841 18.33 23.87 -10.69
N TYR A 842 17.55 24.92 -10.42
CA TYR A 842 17.43 25.49 -9.07
C TYR A 842 16.74 24.54 -8.07
N ARG A 843 15.83 23.70 -8.58
CA ARG A 843 15.08 22.70 -7.79
C ARG A 843 15.85 21.41 -7.51
N GLY A 844 16.98 21.16 -8.20
CA GLY A 844 17.74 19.92 -8.09
C GLY A 844 19.15 20.09 -7.51
N PRO A 845 19.89 18.97 -7.35
CA PRO A 845 21.25 18.97 -6.84
C PRO A 845 22.29 19.50 -7.83
N THR A 846 21.96 19.71 -9.11
CA THR A 846 22.91 20.28 -10.09
C THR A 846 23.46 21.64 -9.66
N MET A 847 22.68 22.46 -8.95
CA MET A 847 23.19 23.69 -8.33
C MET A 847 24.19 23.40 -7.19
N VAL A 848 23.95 22.42 -6.33
CA VAL A 848 24.91 22.00 -5.28
C VAL A 848 26.20 21.47 -5.89
N ALA A 849 26.08 20.64 -6.94
CA ALA A 849 27.22 20.12 -7.68
C ALA A 849 28.05 21.24 -8.34
N ASN A 850 27.39 22.27 -8.89
CA ASN A 850 28.09 23.44 -9.43
C ASN A 850 28.81 24.25 -8.35
N THR A 851 28.18 24.45 -7.18
CA THR A 851 28.80 25.13 -6.03
C THR A 851 30.03 24.38 -5.52
N LEU A 852 29.93 23.05 -5.33
CA LEU A 852 31.06 22.21 -4.91
C LEU A 852 32.17 22.16 -5.98
N HIS A 853 31.82 22.14 -7.26
CA HIS A 853 32.80 22.18 -8.35
C HIS A 853 33.58 23.50 -8.40
N ALA A 854 32.90 24.64 -8.23
CA ALA A 854 33.54 25.94 -8.15
C ALA A 854 34.47 26.06 -6.92
N ALA A 855 34.00 25.59 -5.76
CA ALA A 855 34.81 25.52 -4.54
C ALA A 855 36.04 24.61 -4.72
N ALA A 856 35.92 23.46 -5.39
CA ALA A 856 37.04 22.58 -5.68
C ALA A 856 38.08 23.22 -6.63
N ILE A 857 37.64 24.01 -7.62
CA ILE A 857 38.55 24.83 -8.46
C ILE A 857 39.27 25.87 -7.59
N LEU A 858 38.58 26.51 -6.65
CA LEU A 858 39.15 27.53 -5.75
C LEU A 858 40.11 26.94 -4.72
N LEU A 859 39.92 25.71 -4.25
CA LEU A 859 40.89 25.01 -3.41
C LEU A 859 42.13 24.56 -4.20
N LYS A 860 41.95 24.04 -5.42
CA LYS A 860 43.05 23.49 -6.24
C LYS A 860 43.89 24.58 -6.91
N GLU A 861 43.26 25.64 -7.40
CA GLU A 861 43.85 26.64 -8.31
C GLU A 861 43.62 28.09 -7.86
N GLY A 862 42.83 28.32 -6.81
CA GLY A 862 42.55 29.65 -6.25
C GLY A 862 43.65 30.21 -5.35
N GLY A 863 44.48 29.36 -4.75
CA GLY A 863 45.41 29.75 -3.69
C GLY A 863 44.66 30.08 -2.39
N ASP A 864 45.25 30.90 -1.52
CA ASP A 864 44.68 31.16 -0.21
C ASP A 864 43.53 32.18 -0.20
N TRP A 865 42.42 31.76 0.42
CA TRP A 865 41.24 32.58 0.72
C TRP A 865 40.65 32.21 2.10
N ASP A 866 39.74 33.03 2.63
CA ASP A 866 39.12 32.87 3.96
C ASP A 866 37.65 32.42 3.88
N TRP A 867 36.86 33.06 3.01
CA TRP A 867 35.41 32.81 2.87
C TRP A 867 34.99 32.59 1.42
N PHE A 868 34.18 31.56 1.18
CA PHE A 868 33.54 31.25 -0.09
C PHE A 868 32.11 31.80 -0.11
N ILE A 869 31.76 32.57 -1.14
CA ILE A 869 30.43 33.19 -1.31
C ILE A 869 29.83 32.76 -2.64
N ASN A 870 28.62 32.21 -2.64
CA ASN A 870 27.89 31.88 -3.87
C ASN A 870 26.84 32.94 -4.23
N LEU A 871 26.95 33.48 -5.44
CA LEU A 871 26.07 34.50 -6.00
C LEU A 871 25.55 34.07 -7.38
N SER A 872 24.42 34.64 -7.78
CA SER A 872 23.89 34.57 -9.14
C SER A 872 24.06 35.90 -9.87
N ALA A 873 23.86 35.89 -11.19
CA ALA A 873 23.85 37.09 -12.02
C ALA A 873 22.82 38.16 -11.61
N SER A 874 21.85 37.80 -10.75
CA SER A 874 20.77 38.67 -10.28
C SER A 874 20.89 39.12 -8.82
N ASP A 875 22.04 38.84 -8.20
CA ASP A 875 22.47 39.37 -6.90
C ASP A 875 23.46 40.50 -7.13
N TYR A 876 23.50 41.50 -6.24
CA TYR A 876 24.35 42.67 -6.44
C TYR A 876 24.89 43.23 -5.12
N PRO A 877 26.13 43.74 -5.07
CA PRO A 877 26.68 44.37 -3.86
C PRO A 877 26.01 45.71 -3.55
N LEU A 878 25.78 45.95 -2.25
CA LEU A 878 25.24 47.18 -1.65
C LEU A 878 26.29 47.91 -0.76
N VAL A 879 27.54 47.46 -0.83
CA VAL A 879 28.75 48.02 -0.20
C VAL A 879 29.95 47.75 -1.12
N THR A 880 31.03 48.53 -1.02
CA THR A 880 32.25 48.27 -1.78
C THR A 880 32.96 47.01 -1.30
N GLN A 881 33.91 46.48 -2.09
CA GLN A 881 34.75 45.38 -1.61
C GLN A 881 35.65 45.83 -0.45
N ASP A 882 36.17 47.05 -0.46
CA ASP A 882 36.95 47.63 0.64
C ASP A 882 36.14 47.71 1.95
N ASP A 883 34.84 48.05 1.89
CA ASP A 883 33.93 48.02 3.04
C ASP A 883 33.80 46.60 3.64
N LEU A 884 33.59 45.62 2.76
CA LEU A 884 33.40 44.21 3.12
C LEU A 884 34.69 43.62 3.71
N LEU A 885 35.83 43.86 3.05
CA LEU A 885 37.16 43.44 3.48
C LEU A 885 37.56 44.07 4.81
N HIS A 886 37.31 45.38 4.99
CA HIS A 886 37.58 46.08 6.24
C HIS A 886 36.75 45.48 7.38
N THR A 887 35.43 45.35 7.19
CA THR A 887 34.54 44.87 8.26
C THR A 887 34.82 43.41 8.63
N PHE A 888 35.09 42.54 7.64
CA PHE A 888 35.44 41.14 7.90
C PHE A 888 36.87 40.95 8.44
N SER A 889 37.75 41.95 8.34
CA SER A 889 39.12 41.84 8.89
C SER A 889 39.13 41.58 10.40
N TYR A 890 38.15 42.12 11.13
CA TYR A 890 37.97 41.97 12.57
C TYR A 890 37.27 40.66 12.99
N LEU A 891 36.84 39.82 12.04
CA LEU A 891 36.01 38.64 12.32
C LEU A 891 36.81 37.32 12.34
N PRO A 892 36.50 36.37 13.25
CA PRO A 892 37.06 35.02 13.23
C PRO A 892 36.78 34.32 11.89
N ARG A 893 37.83 33.77 11.25
CA ARG A 893 37.78 33.20 9.89
C ARG A 893 37.03 31.87 9.78
N ASP A 894 36.69 31.26 10.91
CA ASP A 894 35.91 30.02 11.04
C ASP A 894 34.38 30.25 10.96
N LEU A 895 33.91 31.50 11.06
CA LEU A 895 32.47 31.80 11.04
C LEU A 895 31.82 31.47 9.69
N ASN A 896 30.66 30.80 9.75
CA ASN A 896 29.87 30.39 8.60
C ASN A 896 28.53 31.16 8.59
N PHE A 897 28.37 32.12 7.67
CA PHE A 897 27.12 32.87 7.50
C PHE A 897 26.16 32.06 6.64
N ILE A 898 25.16 31.46 7.30
CA ILE A 898 24.18 30.58 6.70
C ILE A 898 22.86 30.68 7.49
N ASP A 899 21.84 31.28 6.87
CA ASP A 899 20.46 31.22 7.37
C ASP A 899 20.03 29.76 7.50
N HIS A 900 19.51 29.33 8.65
CA HIS A 900 19.14 27.94 8.88
C HIS A 900 18.06 27.75 9.94
N THR A 901 17.18 26.78 9.69
CA THR A 901 16.18 26.30 10.66
C THR A 901 16.06 24.77 10.63
N SER A 902 15.91 24.18 11.82
CA SER A 902 15.54 22.77 11.99
C SER A 902 14.03 22.54 11.99
N ASN A 903 13.21 23.60 11.92
CA ASN A 903 11.75 23.47 11.86
C ASN A 903 11.31 23.31 10.39
N ILE A 904 11.36 22.06 9.92
CA ILE A 904 11.12 21.70 8.52
C ILE A 904 9.63 21.83 8.16
N GLY A 905 8.73 21.51 9.11
CA GLY A 905 7.28 21.63 8.96
C GLY A 905 6.75 21.01 7.66
N TRP A 906 5.98 21.80 6.89
CA TRP A 906 5.42 21.35 5.60
C TRP A 906 6.50 20.96 4.57
N LYS A 907 7.71 21.52 4.64
CA LYS A 907 8.80 21.19 3.71
C LYS A 907 9.21 19.71 3.85
N GLU A 908 8.97 19.07 4.99
CA GLU A 908 9.28 17.65 5.19
C GLU A 908 8.47 16.77 4.21
N PHE A 909 7.15 16.97 4.18
CA PHE A 909 6.23 16.22 3.34
C PHE A 909 6.29 16.62 1.86
N GLN A 910 6.73 17.84 1.53
CA GLN A 910 6.81 18.35 0.15
C GLN A 910 8.22 18.30 -0.47
N ARG A 911 9.30 18.15 0.32
CA ARG A 911 10.69 18.18 -0.18
C ARG A 911 11.58 17.04 0.29
N ALA A 912 11.40 16.55 1.53
CA ALA A 912 12.26 15.52 2.11
C ALA A 912 11.77 14.09 1.83
N LYS A 913 10.48 13.84 2.09
CA LYS A 913 9.82 12.54 1.87
C LYS A 913 9.60 12.21 0.38
N PRO A 914 9.30 13.15 -0.53
CA PRO A 914 9.33 12.88 -1.97
C PRO A 914 10.75 12.59 -2.47
N ILE A 915 10.86 11.75 -3.49
CA ILE A 915 12.11 11.46 -4.19
C ILE A 915 12.05 12.15 -5.56
N ILE A 916 13.05 12.96 -5.89
CA ILE A 916 13.18 13.58 -7.22
C ILE A 916 14.37 13.02 -8.00
N ILE A 917 14.31 13.09 -9.33
CA ILE A 917 15.43 12.87 -10.24
C ILE A 917 15.61 14.15 -11.06
N ASP A 918 16.76 14.80 -10.91
CA ASP A 918 17.12 15.99 -11.69
C ASP A 918 17.64 15.58 -13.07
N PRO A 919 16.96 15.95 -14.18
CA PRO A 919 17.39 15.61 -15.53
C PRO A 919 18.76 16.20 -15.86
N GLY A 920 19.18 17.32 -15.24
CA GLY A 920 20.42 18.01 -15.57
C GLY A 920 21.70 17.23 -15.25
N LEU A 921 21.61 16.15 -14.47
CA LEU A 921 22.73 15.21 -14.26
C LEU A 921 23.01 14.30 -15.47
N TYR A 922 22.01 14.07 -16.34
CA TYR A 922 22.07 13.06 -17.40
C TYR A 922 21.60 13.59 -18.79
N SER A 923 20.99 14.77 -18.84
CA SER A 923 20.40 15.39 -20.03
C SER A 923 21.27 16.53 -20.57
N VAL A 924 21.26 16.70 -21.89
CA VAL A 924 21.84 17.87 -22.58
C VAL A 924 20.87 19.08 -22.59
N LYS A 925 19.57 18.86 -22.33
CA LYS A 925 18.53 19.89 -22.33
C LYS A 925 17.90 20.07 -20.95
N LYS A 926 17.58 21.32 -20.60
CA LYS A 926 16.93 21.68 -19.33
C LYS A 926 15.48 21.20 -19.30
N ALA A 927 15.07 20.72 -18.13
CA ALA A 927 13.72 20.28 -17.81
C ALA A 927 13.51 20.43 -16.30
N ASP A 928 12.25 20.55 -15.86
CA ASP A 928 11.93 20.51 -14.42
C ASP A 928 12.18 19.10 -13.85
N VAL A 929 12.30 19.00 -12.53
CA VAL A 929 12.65 17.75 -11.84
C VAL A 929 11.58 16.67 -12.04
N PHE A 930 12.02 15.44 -12.32
CA PHE A 930 11.11 14.29 -12.39
C PHE A 930 10.74 13.82 -10.98
N TRP A 931 9.46 13.53 -10.78
CA TRP A 931 8.92 13.05 -9.51
C TRP A 931 8.78 11.53 -9.52
N VAL A 932 9.33 10.89 -8.50
CA VAL A 932 9.16 9.45 -8.25
C VAL A 932 7.90 9.24 -7.40
N THR A 933 7.13 8.19 -7.66
CA THR A 933 5.86 7.92 -6.95
C THR A 933 6.08 7.38 -5.54
N GLN A 934 7.16 6.64 -5.31
CA GLN A 934 7.60 6.21 -3.99
C GLN A 934 8.06 7.42 -3.14
N ARG A 935 7.71 7.39 -1.85
CA ARG A 935 8.21 8.31 -0.83
C ARG A 935 9.15 7.57 0.11
N ARG A 936 10.16 8.27 0.63
CA ARG A 936 11.09 7.80 1.67
C ARG A 936 10.69 8.33 3.05
N SER A 937 11.12 7.64 4.10
CA SER A 937 11.23 8.22 5.45
C SER A 937 12.32 9.30 5.48
N VAL A 938 12.30 10.14 6.53
CA VAL A 938 13.44 11.04 6.81
C VAL A 938 14.60 10.24 7.45
N PRO A 939 15.87 10.66 7.27
CA PRO A 939 17.00 10.01 7.89
C PRO A 939 16.96 10.10 9.42
N THR A 940 17.32 9.02 10.10
CA THR A 940 17.54 8.99 11.56
C THR A 940 19.00 9.27 11.93
N ALA A 941 19.94 9.08 10.99
CA ALA A 941 21.37 9.24 11.23
C ALA A 941 21.86 10.71 11.30
N PHE A 942 21.07 11.67 10.80
CA PHE A 942 21.38 13.09 10.86
C PHE A 942 20.09 13.92 10.82
N LYS A 943 20.09 15.05 11.53
CA LYS A 943 18.95 15.98 11.61
C LYS A 943 18.93 16.85 10.36
N LEU A 944 17.82 16.88 9.61
CA LEU A 944 17.70 17.73 8.42
C LEU A 944 17.51 19.21 8.79
N PHE A 945 18.21 20.09 8.09
CA PHE A 945 18.06 21.55 8.18
C PHE A 945 17.67 22.14 6.83
N THR A 946 16.98 23.28 6.84
CA THR A 946 16.73 24.07 5.61
C THR A 946 16.97 25.56 5.86
N GLY A 947 17.30 26.30 4.81
CA GLY A 947 17.63 27.72 4.89
C GLY A 947 17.68 28.38 3.52
N SER A 948 18.44 29.47 3.41
CA SER A 948 18.67 30.19 2.16
C SER A 948 19.51 29.40 1.15
N ALA A 949 19.45 29.74 -0.13
CA ALA A 949 20.36 29.14 -1.13
C ALA A 949 21.72 29.85 -1.22
N TRP A 950 21.84 31.02 -0.58
CA TRP A 950 23.03 31.88 -0.56
C TRP A 950 23.69 31.84 0.83
N MET A 951 25.02 31.90 0.86
CA MET A 951 25.82 31.71 2.07
C MET A 951 27.23 32.29 1.90
N ALA A 952 27.86 32.65 3.01
CA ALA A 952 29.30 32.92 3.07
C ALA A 952 29.96 31.91 4.03
N LEU A 953 30.55 30.86 3.45
CA LEU A 953 31.12 29.73 4.17
C LEU A 953 32.63 29.93 4.42
N SER A 954 33.08 29.62 5.63
CA SER A 954 34.50 29.56 5.98
C SER A 954 35.25 28.51 5.15
N ARG A 955 36.52 28.77 4.83
CA ARG A 955 37.38 27.81 4.13
C ARG A 955 37.51 26.46 4.85
N PRO A 956 37.73 26.38 6.19
CA PRO A 956 37.79 25.09 6.89
C PRO A 956 36.53 24.23 6.71
N PHE A 957 35.34 24.84 6.63
CA PHE A 957 34.11 24.10 6.36
C PHE A 957 34.00 23.62 4.90
N ILE A 958 34.52 24.38 3.94
CA ILE A 958 34.60 23.96 2.53
C ILE A 958 35.64 22.84 2.35
N ASP A 959 36.81 22.95 2.99
CA ASP A 959 37.82 21.90 3.05
C ASP A 959 37.23 20.60 3.63
N TYR A 960 36.49 20.69 4.75
CA TYR A 960 35.75 19.57 5.32
C TYR A 960 34.71 18.97 4.34
N CYS A 961 34.00 19.80 3.57
CA CYS A 961 33.01 19.34 2.59
C CYS A 961 33.62 18.64 1.35
N ILE A 962 34.89 18.90 1.01
CA ILE A 962 35.51 18.45 -0.26
C ILE A 962 36.64 17.44 -0.02
N TRP A 963 37.52 17.72 0.93
CA TRP A 963 38.69 16.89 1.29
C TRP A 963 38.53 16.15 2.62
N GLY A 964 37.63 16.59 3.51
CA GLY A 964 37.42 16.00 4.83
C GLY A 964 37.22 14.48 4.84
N TRP A 965 37.77 13.80 5.85
CA TRP A 965 37.75 12.34 5.96
C TRP A 965 36.42 11.75 6.44
N ASP A 966 35.56 12.56 7.11
CA ASP A 966 34.25 12.11 7.57
C ASP A 966 33.36 11.70 6.39
N ASN A 967 32.56 10.65 6.58
CA ASN A 967 31.56 10.23 5.60
C ASN A 967 30.32 11.14 5.59
N LEU A 968 30.08 11.95 6.64
CA LEU A 968 28.90 12.80 6.76
C LEU A 968 28.62 13.69 5.53
N PRO A 969 29.57 14.49 4.98
CA PRO A 969 29.31 15.28 3.76
C PRO A 969 28.90 14.39 2.58
N ARG A 970 29.57 13.25 2.40
CA ARG A 970 29.31 12.29 1.30
C ARG A 970 27.94 11.63 1.43
N THR A 971 27.56 11.21 2.64
CA THR A 971 26.26 10.61 2.96
C THR A 971 25.12 11.61 2.81
N VAL A 972 25.30 12.84 3.30
CA VAL A 972 24.31 13.93 3.15
C VAL A 972 24.19 14.31 1.67
N LEU A 973 25.28 14.39 0.91
CA LEU A 973 25.24 14.68 -0.53
C LEU A 973 24.46 13.61 -1.31
N MET A 974 24.69 12.33 -1.00
CA MET A 974 23.93 11.21 -1.59
C MET A 974 22.43 11.28 -1.26
N TYR A 975 22.05 11.70 -0.04
CA TYR A 975 20.64 11.92 0.32
C TYR A 975 20.02 13.13 -0.41
N TYR A 976 20.78 14.23 -0.53
CA TYR A 976 20.34 15.47 -1.17
C TYR A 976 20.32 15.40 -2.71
N ALA A 977 21.02 14.44 -3.32
CA ALA A 977 20.94 14.14 -4.75
C ALA A 977 19.51 13.79 -5.24
N ASN A 978 18.59 13.43 -4.34
CA ASN A 978 17.18 13.18 -4.65
C ASN A 978 16.21 14.06 -3.84
N PHE A 979 16.66 15.21 -3.32
CA PHE A 979 15.89 16.13 -2.47
C PHE A 979 15.50 17.43 -3.22
N LEU A 980 14.24 17.87 -3.11
CA LEU A 980 13.76 19.08 -3.79
C LEU A 980 14.29 20.37 -3.15
N SER A 981 14.78 21.31 -3.97
CA SER A 981 15.53 22.49 -3.49
C SER A 981 16.77 22.10 -2.67
N SER A 982 17.60 21.21 -3.22
CA SER A 982 18.81 20.70 -2.55
C SER A 982 19.78 21.79 -2.03
N PRO A 983 19.98 22.94 -2.72
CA PRO A 983 20.80 24.05 -2.21
C PRO A 983 20.31 24.62 -0.87
N GLU A 984 18.98 24.74 -0.70
CA GLU A 984 18.31 25.21 0.52
C GLU A 984 18.41 24.21 1.70
N GLY A 985 19.32 23.22 1.66
CA GLY A 985 19.43 22.20 2.72
C GLY A 985 20.73 21.39 2.82
N TYR A 986 21.52 21.24 1.75
CA TYR A 986 22.76 20.44 1.79
C TYR A 986 23.78 20.98 2.81
N PHE A 987 24.35 22.16 2.58
CA PHE A 987 25.37 22.75 3.46
C PHE A 987 24.84 22.98 4.89
N HIS A 988 23.59 23.42 5.02
CA HIS A 988 22.84 23.55 6.28
C HIS A 988 22.87 22.25 7.11
N THR A 989 22.59 21.12 6.46
CA THR A 989 22.57 19.82 7.13
C THR A 989 23.98 19.34 7.46
N VAL A 990 24.98 19.58 6.60
CA VAL A 990 26.38 19.22 6.92
C VAL A 990 26.91 20.05 8.11
N VAL A 991 26.79 21.39 8.06
CA VAL A 991 27.33 22.30 9.09
C VAL A 991 26.67 22.08 10.45
N CYS A 992 25.35 21.84 10.49
CA CYS A 992 24.63 21.62 11.73
C CYS A 992 24.67 20.17 12.27
N ASN A 993 25.27 19.21 11.53
CA ASN A 993 25.50 17.86 12.05
C ASN A 993 26.99 17.58 12.37
N ALA A 994 27.94 18.21 11.68
CA ALA A 994 29.37 18.11 12.03
C ALA A 994 29.65 18.81 13.37
N GLN A 995 30.18 18.10 14.37
CA GLN A 995 30.32 18.64 15.74
C GLN A 995 31.23 19.88 15.80
N GLU A 996 32.29 19.89 14.99
CA GLU A 996 33.28 20.98 14.87
C GLU A 996 32.64 22.30 14.42
N PHE A 997 31.65 22.25 13.52
CA PHE A 997 31.13 23.44 12.84
C PHE A 997 29.81 23.99 13.41
N ARG A 998 29.05 23.20 14.19
CA ARG A 998 27.76 23.62 14.81
C ARG A 998 27.84 24.96 15.55
N ASN A 999 28.96 25.23 16.21
CA ASN A 999 29.20 26.41 17.05
C ASN A 999 29.81 27.60 16.28
N THR A 1000 29.95 27.50 14.95
CA THR A 1000 30.52 28.55 14.07
C THR A 1000 29.46 29.27 13.24
N THR A 1001 28.19 28.81 13.26
CA THR A 1001 27.16 29.36 12.37
C THR A 1001 26.65 30.72 12.83
N VAL A 1002 26.55 31.64 11.88
CA VAL A 1002 25.85 32.92 12.01
C VAL A 1002 24.57 32.80 11.18
N ASN A 1003 23.40 32.94 11.83
CA ASN A 1003 22.11 32.66 11.21
C ASN A 1003 21.60 33.85 10.37
N SER A 1004 22.23 34.04 9.20
CA SER A 1004 21.93 35.04 8.18
C SER A 1004 22.61 34.67 6.84
N ASP A 1005 21.98 34.98 5.71
CA ASP A 1005 22.54 34.81 4.36
C ASP A 1005 23.20 36.09 3.79
N LEU A 1006 23.25 37.17 4.59
CA LEU A 1006 23.81 38.48 4.22
C LEU A 1006 23.12 39.18 3.03
N HIS A 1007 21.89 38.79 2.65
CA HIS A 1007 21.14 39.42 1.56
C HIS A 1007 19.94 40.23 2.05
N PHE A 1008 19.70 41.41 1.47
CA PHE A 1008 18.39 42.05 1.51
C PHE A 1008 17.49 41.40 0.46
N ILE A 1009 16.37 40.82 0.89
CA ILE A 1009 15.40 40.16 0.02
C ILE A 1009 13.98 40.66 0.30
N SER A 1010 13.29 41.14 -0.74
CA SER A 1010 11.90 41.62 -0.65
C SER A 1010 10.92 40.50 -1.01
N TRP A 1011 9.98 40.18 -0.12
CA TRP A 1011 9.05 39.05 -0.27
C TRP A 1011 7.57 39.50 -0.19
N ASP A 1012 6.71 38.74 -0.85
CA ASP A 1012 5.27 38.73 -0.57
C ASP A 1012 4.99 38.31 0.90
N ASN A 1013 3.81 38.66 1.42
CA ASN A 1013 3.29 38.08 2.65
C ASN A 1013 1.93 37.40 2.40
N PRO A 1014 1.82 36.05 2.51
CA PRO A 1014 2.90 35.10 2.76
C PRO A 1014 3.86 34.96 1.57
N PRO A 1015 5.13 34.58 1.79
CA PRO A 1015 6.15 34.52 0.74
C PRO A 1015 5.83 33.49 -0.35
N LYS A 1016 5.84 33.95 -1.61
CA LYS A 1016 5.73 33.09 -2.81
C LYS A 1016 7.08 32.44 -3.15
N GLN A 1017 7.10 31.56 -4.16
CA GLN A 1017 8.30 30.79 -4.56
C GLN A 1017 9.50 31.66 -4.98
N HIS A 1018 9.28 32.91 -5.39
CA HIS A 1018 10.34 33.84 -5.80
C HIS A 1018 10.12 35.20 -5.13
N PRO A 1019 11.19 35.88 -4.71
CA PRO A 1019 11.11 37.24 -4.16
C PRO A 1019 10.71 38.24 -5.24
N HIS A 1020 10.27 39.42 -4.81
CA HIS A 1020 10.05 40.54 -5.71
C HIS A 1020 11.35 40.98 -6.38
N HIS A 1021 11.24 41.49 -7.60
CA HIS A 1021 12.33 42.24 -8.21
C HIS A 1021 12.46 43.61 -7.52
N LEU A 1022 13.66 43.92 -7.04
CA LEU A 1022 13.98 45.15 -6.35
C LEU A 1022 13.97 46.34 -7.32
N LYS A 1023 13.45 47.49 -6.85
CA LYS A 1023 13.29 48.73 -7.62
C LYS A 1023 13.88 49.93 -6.90
N LEU A 1024 13.86 51.09 -7.56
CA LEU A 1024 14.21 52.39 -6.96
C LEU A 1024 13.44 52.68 -5.65
N ASP A 1025 12.18 52.25 -5.55
CA ASP A 1025 11.34 52.39 -4.34
C ASP A 1025 11.91 51.61 -3.13
N ASP A 1026 12.69 50.56 -3.39
CA ASP A 1026 13.33 49.75 -2.35
C ASP A 1026 14.65 50.33 -1.84
N MET A 1027 15.19 51.39 -2.48
CA MET A 1027 16.54 51.89 -2.21
C MET A 1027 16.78 52.21 -0.73
N GLN A 1028 15.84 52.91 -0.08
CA GLN A 1028 15.97 53.22 1.34
C GLN A 1028 15.84 51.97 2.22
N ARG A 1029 15.06 50.96 1.80
CA ARG A 1029 14.93 49.68 2.52
C ARG A 1029 16.22 48.86 2.42
N MET A 1030 16.84 48.83 1.24
CA MET A 1030 18.17 48.24 1.02
C MET A 1030 19.24 48.90 1.90
N ILE A 1031 19.30 50.24 1.92
CA ILE A 1031 20.24 50.99 2.77
C ILE A 1031 20.02 50.66 4.24
N ASN A 1032 18.79 50.83 4.74
CA ASN A 1032 18.42 50.63 6.16
C ASN A 1032 18.60 49.17 6.64
N SER A 1033 18.57 48.18 5.74
CA SER A 1033 18.80 46.77 6.09
C SER A 1033 20.22 46.47 6.53
N ASN A 1034 21.18 47.35 6.21
CA ASN A 1034 22.62 47.17 6.42
C ASN A 1034 23.24 45.93 5.74
N ALA A 1035 22.50 45.22 4.89
CA ALA A 1035 23.00 44.06 4.15
C ALA A 1035 24.09 44.45 3.12
N PRO A 1036 25.14 43.62 2.95
CA PRO A 1036 26.16 43.84 1.92
C PRO A 1036 25.72 43.42 0.51
N PHE A 1037 24.68 42.60 0.36
CA PHE A 1037 24.14 42.14 -0.93
C PHE A 1037 22.61 42.36 -1.02
N GLY A 1038 22.08 42.51 -2.23
CA GLY A 1038 20.64 42.63 -2.49
C GLY A 1038 20.14 41.63 -3.55
N ARG A 1039 18.89 41.16 -3.39
CA ARG A 1039 18.23 40.22 -4.30
C ARG A 1039 16.71 40.45 -4.39
N LYS A 1040 16.05 40.34 -5.55
CA LYS A 1040 16.57 40.02 -6.90
C LYS A 1040 16.54 41.25 -7.79
N PHE A 1041 17.59 41.52 -8.58
CA PHE A 1041 17.54 42.58 -9.57
C PHE A 1041 17.07 42.09 -10.95
N PRO A 1042 16.36 42.92 -11.75
CA PRO A 1042 16.12 42.67 -13.18
C PRO A 1042 17.37 42.99 -14.02
N GLN A 1043 17.34 42.60 -15.29
CA GLN A 1043 18.35 43.02 -16.26
C GLN A 1043 18.20 44.52 -16.57
N GLU A 1044 19.31 45.26 -16.52
CA GLU A 1044 19.41 46.66 -17.02
C GLU A 1044 18.38 47.62 -16.37
N ASP A 1045 18.06 47.44 -15.08
CA ASP A 1045 17.17 48.31 -14.31
C ASP A 1045 17.92 49.55 -13.72
N PRO A 1046 17.33 50.76 -13.78
CA PRO A 1046 17.92 51.99 -13.23
C PRO A 1046 18.30 51.95 -11.74
N VAL A 1047 17.74 51.03 -10.93
CA VAL A 1047 18.18 50.85 -9.54
C VAL A 1047 19.63 50.41 -9.45
N LEU A 1048 20.14 49.66 -10.43
CA LEU A 1048 21.54 49.24 -10.47
C LEU A 1048 22.47 50.42 -10.79
N ASP A 1049 22.02 51.35 -11.64
CA ASP A 1049 22.76 52.59 -11.94
C ASP A 1049 22.80 53.52 -10.72
N LYS A 1050 21.72 53.54 -9.94
CA LYS A 1050 21.65 54.26 -8.66
C LYS A 1050 22.54 53.62 -7.58
N ILE A 1051 22.59 52.30 -7.47
CA ILE A 1051 23.52 51.60 -6.57
C ILE A 1051 24.98 51.84 -6.99
N ASP A 1052 25.29 51.75 -8.29
CA ASP A 1052 26.63 51.98 -8.81
C ASP A 1052 27.13 53.39 -8.49
N SER A 1053 26.28 54.41 -8.63
CA SER A 1053 26.63 55.82 -8.35
C SER A 1053 26.61 56.18 -6.86
N GLU A 1054 25.55 55.86 -6.11
CA GLU A 1054 25.37 56.29 -4.71
C GLU A 1054 26.08 55.41 -3.68
N LEU A 1055 26.20 54.09 -3.91
CA LEU A 1055 26.75 53.14 -2.93
C LEU A 1055 28.14 52.60 -3.30
N LEU A 1056 28.41 52.40 -4.59
CA LEU A 1056 29.69 51.86 -5.07
C LEU A 1056 30.63 52.92 -5.65
N SER A 1057 30.15 54.15 -5.87
CA SER A 1057 30.90 55.28 -6.46
C SER A 1057 31.59 54.95 -7.80
N ARG A 1058 31.00 54.07 -8.61
CA ARG A 1058 31.52 53.65 -9.92
C ARG A 1058 30.64 54.12 -11.07
N GLY A 1059 31.22 54.20 -12.26
CA GLY A 1059 30.50 54.51 -13.51
C GLY A 1059 30.27 53.28 -14.39
N PRO A 1060 29.50 53.42 -15.49
CA PRO A 1060 29.18 52.31 -16.39
C PRO A 1060 30.42 51.61 -16.94
N GLY A 1061 30.49 50.28 -16.77
CA GLY A 1061 31.58 49.45 -17.27
C GLY A 1061 32.89 49.52 -16.47
N MET A 1062 33.01 50.38 -15.44
CA MET A 1062 34.20 50.48 -14.60
C MET A 1062 34.17 49.51 -13.42
N LEU A 1063 35.34 49.20 -12.87
CA LEU A 1063 35.49 48.46 -11.62
C LEU A 1063 35.02 49.31 -10.43
N THR A 1064 34.64 48.66 -9.33
CA THR A 1064 34.37 49.37 -8.07
C THR A 1064 35.68 49.95 -7.51
N PRO A 1065 35.76 51.27 -7.25
CA PRO A 1065 36.96 51.89 -6.71
C PRO A 1065 37.27 51.42 -5.28
N GLY A 1066 38.56 51.19 -5.02
CA GLY A 1066 39.11 50.84 -3.71
C GLY A 1066 40.49 51.46 -3.49
N GLY A 1067 41.07 51.29 -2.31
CA GLY A 1067 42.39 51.83 -1.93
C GLY A 1067 43.56 51.30 -2.78
N TRP A 1068 43.33 50.21 -3.50
CA TRP A 1068 44.27 49.61 -4.47
C TRP A 1068 44.29 50.31 -5.85
N CYS A 1069 43.33 51.17 -6.16
CA CYS A 1069 43.24 51.85 -7.47
C CYS A 1069 44.09 53.12 -7.49
N VAL A 1070 45.17 53.15 -8.29
CA VAL A 1070 46.14 54.26 -8.33
C VAL A 1070 46.22 55.00 -9.66
N GLY A 1071 45.30 54.73 -10.59
CA GLY A 1071 45.19 55.43 -11.87
C GLY A 1071 44.61 56.84 -11.76
N SER A 1072 44.84 57.64 -12.81
CA SER A 1072 44.35 59.03 -12.89
C SER A 1072 43.01 59.12 -13.62
N VAL A 1073 42.02 59.74 -12.99
CA VAL A 1073 40.68 59.96 -13.56
C VAL A 1073 40.68 61.00 -14.71
N LYS A 1074 41.77 61.77 -14.90
CA LYS A 1074 41.81 63.00 -15.71
C LYS A 1074 41.42 62.86 -17.19
N ASN A 1075 41.41 61.65 -17.75
CA ASN A 1075 41.01 61.38 -19.14
C ASN A 1075 39.74 60.52 -19.28
N GLY A 1076 38.95 60.35 -18.21
CA GLY A 1076 37.79 59.44 -18.21
C GLY A 1076 38.15 57.95 -18.24
N THR A 1077 39.42 57.62 -18.03
CA THR A 1077 39.92 56.24 -17.88
C THR A 1077 39.64 55.72 -16.47
N ASP A 1078 39.24 54.44 -16.35
CA ASP A 1078 39.00 53.78 -15.07
C ASP A 1078 40.28 53.83 -14.18
N PRO A 1079 40.26 54.48 -13.01
CA PRO A 1079 41.43 54.58 -12.12
C PRO A 1079 41.91 53.21 -11.60
N CYS A 1080 41.05 52.20 -11.62
CA CYS A 1080 41.38 50.82 -11.24
C CYS A 1080 42.07 50.02 -12.36
N SER A 1081 42.24 50.59 -13.56
CA SER A 1081 43.08 50.00 -14.63
C SER A 1081 44.54 49.82 -14.18
N VAL A 1082 45.00 50.64 -13.23
CA VAL A 1082 46.34 50.56 -12.64
C VAL A 1082 46.24 49.99 -11.22
N VAL A 1083 46.55 48.69 -11.11
CA VAL A 1083 46.65 47.98 -9.82
C VAL A 1083 47.84 48.49 -9.02
N GLY A 1084 47.57 49.10 -7.85
CA GLY A 1084 48.55 49.50 -6.84
C GLY A 1084 48.68 48.48 -5.70
N ASN A 1085 48.90 48.95 -4.46
CA ASN A 1085 49.00 48.05 -3.30
C ASN A 1085 47.62 47.49 -2.92
N THR A 1086 47.46 46.18 -3.10
CA THR A 1086 46.21 45.44 -2.88
C THR A 1086 45.81 45.27 -1.42
N THR A 1087 46.71 45.57 -0.47
CA THR A 1087 46.44 45.50 0.98
C THR A 1087 45.92 46.80 1.59
N VAL A 1088 45.96 47.91 0.84
CA VAL A 1088 45.45 49.21 1.30
C VAL A 1088 43.96 49.28 1.02
N LEU A 1089 43.16 49.22 2.08
CA LEU A 1089 41.71 49.41 2.02
C LEU A 1089 41.33 50.88 2.25
N ARG A 1090 40.32 51.36 1.53
CA ARG A 1090 39.65 52.65 1.76
C ARG A 1090 38.16 52.40 2.07
N PRO A 1091 37.81 52.00 3.30
CA PRO A 1091 36.41 51.83 3.69
C PRO A 1091 35.64 53.15 3.59
N GLY A 1092 34.38 53.06 3.17
CA GLY A 1092 33.44 54.18 3.07
C GLY A 1092 32.26 54.04 4.03
N PRO A 1093 31.11 54.68 3.72
CA PRO A 1093 29.90 54.57 4.54
C PRO A 1093 29.31 53.14 4.60
N GLY A 1094 29.65 52.27 3.63
CA GLY A 1094 29.22 50.88 3.60
C GLY A 1094 29.78 50.05 4.75
N ALA A 1095 31.03 50.28 5.16
CA ALA A 1095 31.68 49.57 6.26
C ALA A 1095 30.91 49.76 7.56
N LYS A 1096 30.52 51.00 7.91
CA LYS A 1096 29.79 51.28 9.15
C LYS A 1096 28.36 50.71 9.15
N ARG A 1097 27.70 50.65 7.99
CA ARG A 1097 26.42 49.91 7.84
C ARG A 1097 26.64 48.42 8.13
N LEU A 1098 27.61 47.80 7.46
CA LEU A 1098 27.90 46.37 7.62
C LEU A 1098 28.35 46.01 9.04
N GLU A 1099 29.19 46.84 9.67
CA GLU A 1099 29.62 46.73 11.07
C GLU A 1099 28.41 46.70 12.03
N THR A 1100 27.41 47.55 11.77
CA THR A 1100 26.15 47.60 12.54
C THR A 1100 25.35 46.30 12.39
N LEU A 1101 25.27 45.73 11.17
CA LEU A 1101 24.63 44.43 10.94
C LEU A 1101 25.38 43.29 11.64
N ILE A 1102 26.70 43.20 11.44
CA ILE A 1102 27.54 42.13 11.99
C ILE A 1102 27.53 42.17 13.52
N SER A 1103 27.62 43.36 14.14
CA SER A 1103 27.52 43.52 15.59
C SER A 1103 26.16 43.06 16.14
N SER A 1104 25.07 43.30 15.40
CA SER A 1104 23.74 42.81 15.75
C SER A 1104 23.64 41.28 15.64
N LEU A 1105 24.19 40.69 14.58
CA LEU A 1105 24.21 39.23 14.34
C LEU A 1105 25.08 38.48 15.36
N LEU A 1106 26.21 39.06 15.79
CA LEU A 1106 27.16 38.47 16.73
C LEU A 1106 26.88 38.80 18.20
N SER A 1107 25.84 39.60 18.48
CA SER A 1107 25.38 39.88 19.85
C SER A 1107 24.97 38.60 20.60
N ASN A 1108 25.11 38.59 21.93
CA ASN A 1108 24.81 37.41 22.76
C ASN A 1108 23.35 36.91 22.59
N ASP A 1109 22.40 37.81 22.37
CA ASP A 1109 20.98 37.48 22.21
C ASP A 1109 20.62 36.88 20.84
N ASN A 1110 21.45 37.13 19.82
CA ASN A 1110 21.23 36.64 18.46
C ASN A 1110 22.14 35.46 18.09
N PHE A 1111 23.42 35.50 18.46
CA PHE A 1111 24.40 34.51 18.01
C PHE A 1111 24.17 33.14 18.66
N ARG A 1112 24.43 33.02 19.97
CA ARG A 1112 24.31 31.73 20.69
C ARG A 1112 22.89 31.13 20.67
N PRO A 1113 21.79 31.92 20.73
CA PRO A 1113 20.45 31.36 20.66
C PRO A 1113 20.06 30.80 19.28
N ARG A 1114 20.63 31.32 18.18
CA ARG A 1114 20.27 30.95 16.79
C ARG A 1114 21.28 30.02 16.09
N GLN A 1115 22.33 29.57 16.80
CA GLN A 1115 23.24 28.53 16.34
C GLN A 1115 22.55 27.16 16.19
N CYS A 1116 23.22 26.24 15.48
CA CYS A 1116 22.70 24.91 15.17
C CYS A 1116 22.31 24.11 16.43
N LYS A 1117 21.05 23.66 16.50
CA LYS A 1117 20.45 22.86 17.57
C LYS A 1117 19.57 21.78 16.98
#